data_AF-A0A839RYL2-F1
#
_entry.id   AF-A0A839RYL2-F1
#
_cell.length_a   1.000
_cell.length_b   1.000
_cell.length_c   1.000
_cell.angle_alpha   90.00
_cell.angle_beta   90.00
_cell.angle_gamma   90.00
#
_symmetry.space_group_name_H-M   'P 1'
#
loop_
_entity.id
_entity.type
_entity.pdbx_description
1 polymer ?
#
loop_
_entity_poly.entity_id
_entity_poly.type
_entity_poly.pdbx_seq_one_letter_code
_entity_poly.pdbx_strand_id
1 'polypeptide(L)'
;MSLTGPDKQVNDDQSADAGASPGVSRRGVLGVGAAVLGGLAVPGMSAASLLPCAPAAAAQEDGRSEYPEWNNNLELFDVGSEPPHATLMPYAGLDQALAADRTQSPFRLNLDGEWRFRHADNPASRDPEFYRVGVNDRGWDTIPVPANWQLHGYDFPIYTNITYPWSGANGKGENPEPPFAPTKFNPVGQYRRSFTMPPNWRGRRTFLHFEGVKSAFYVWVNGELVGYREDSYTSSEFDVTRLVKPGHNEVAVEVYRFSDGDWMEDQDMIRLSGVFRSVYLFSTPTVHVRDFRIDTPLRDGYTNADLAVTANVRDYAGAEKGSFTVETQLYDDGGNRVWREPLRQSADFGATRRGEVVARGSKAVEGPKLWSAEHPNLYTAVLVLRDPAGEVLETLSTRVGFREFAMVDGLMRINGEPITIKGVNRHELHPDRGSALTREDMVADIRVMKRMNVNAVRTSHYPNDPLFYELADVYGLYVMDETNLETHGIRDEYPGSHPEWTDAVVARAKNVVHRDKNHASVIIWSLGNEAGGGSNFVAMHDWIRSYDDVRVIHYEGDDRPEISDVRSAMYESPSRVEERASESDTRPYVMIEYAHSMGNSTGNFREYWDIVRAHDVLQGGYIWDFADQSLRWPVPNGRGTYLAYGGDWGDDPNDGNFCANGVVTADRGRNGKAAEVKHVYQDILFSSDDPSSGRVTITNEHLFTDVDAYAGRWELVADGEVVESGELTREQLSVPPSSSATITVPFTKPENPAPGAEYFLCLSFRTRDDTLWADAGFEVAKHQFPVDVGSPDVEPVPLDSVPPVAVDDSGGSVTVTGDDFTVTIARDTGVITSYVAKGRTLVESGPVPNFWRGSTDNDLGNGQPDRNGTWRHAGARRTVRNVSVERVRDKAVVITVDGTLPTSTESRYTTVYTVFGNAEIKVDNTLHPGSASLPYIPEVGTMLRLPAGLDTMRFYGRGPEENHWDRKSASDVGVYDSTVDEQWTSYIRPQENGNKTDVRWLAMVGSDGAGLLATGEAPLEINASHFTPEDLSGDARHDYQLTPRDEVVLRLNHRQTGVGGNDSWGQQPLDTYKLFADTDYAYSYRLRPLVNVAEAMALSRKPTDAP
;
A
#
# COMPACT_ATOMS: atom_id res chain seq x y z
N MET A 1 16.31 26.79 -16.45
CA MET A 1 17.30 27.79 -16.92
C MET A 1 17.92 27.29 -18.22
N SER A 2 17.87 28.10 -19.29
CA SER A 2 18.36 27.75 -20.64
C SER A 2 19.89 27.78 -20.74
N LEU A 3 20.47 27.03 -21.69
CA LEU A 3 21.60 27.37 -22.59
C LEU A 3 21.90 26.11 -23.45
N THR A 4 21.33 25.95 -24.66
CA THR A 4 21.91 26.24 -26.00
C THR A 4 23.29 25.60 -26.29
N GLY A 5 23.35 24.77 -27.36
CA GLY A 5 24.57 24.25 -28.03
C GLY A 5 25.39 25.33 -28.76
N PRO A 6 26.23 25.07 -29.81
CA PRO A 6 26.07 24.04 -30.87
C PRO A 6 27.37 23.47 -31.54
N ASP A 7 27.16 22.71 -32.64
CA ASP A 7 28.02 22.52 -33.85
C ASP A 7 29.30 21.64 -33.74
N LYS A 8 29.66 20.70 -34.65
CA LYS A 8 29.54 20.67 -36.12
C LYS A 8 30.02 19.32 -36.72
N GLN A 9 29.52 19.06 -37.94
CA GLN A 9 29.77 17.97 -38.91
C GLN A 9 31.22 17.83 -39.43
N VAL A 10 31.57 16.66 -40.02
CA VAL A 10 31.93 16.47 -41.46
C VAL A 10 31.85 14.97 -41.84
N ASN A 11 31.26 14.70 -43.02
CA ASN A 11 31.12 13.42 -43.74
C ASN A 11 32.36 13.05 -44.59
N ASP A 12 32.48 11.75 -44.93
CA ASP A 12 32.81 11.16 -46.25
C ASP A 12 33.33 9.72 -46.04
N ASP A 13 33.20 8.71 -46.89
CA ASP A 13 32.31 8.29 -47.98
C ASP A 13 32.80 6.85 -48.38
N GLN A 14 31.93 6.03 -49.01
CA GLN A 14 32.20 4.85 -49.89
C GLN A 14 32.55 3.43 -49.36
N SER A 15 31.54 2.52 -49.52
CA SER A 15 31.49 1.22 -50.28
C SER A 15 32.77 0.41 -50.55
N ALA A 16 32.86 -0.94 -50.58
CA ALA A 16 31.89 -2.00 -50.89
C ALA A 16 32.42 -3.42 -50.50
N ASP A 17 31.46 -4.32 -50.26
CA ASP A 17 31.33 -5.75 -50.63
C ASP A 17 32.17 -6.94 -50.06
N ALA A 18 31.37 -7.94 -49.66
CA ALA A 18 31.43 -9.40 -49.89
C ALA A 18 31.96 -10.36 -48.80
N GLY A 19 31.11 -11.32 -48.39
CA GLY A 19 31.55 -12.66 -47.97
C GLY A 19 30.73 -13.44 -46.93
N ALA A 20 29.73 -14.18 -47.41
CA ALA A 20 29.04 -15.40 -46.91
C ALA A 20 29.37 -16.10 -45.55
N SER A 21 28.27 -16.62 -44.97
CA SER A 21 27.98 -17.57 -43.87
C SER A 21 28.80 -18.90 -43.79
N PRO A 22 28.41 -19.92 -42.97
CA PRO A 22 28.46 -20.06 -41.50
C PRO A 22 29.12 -21.41 -41.06
N GLY A 23 29.17 -21.75 -39.75
CA GLY A 23 29.17 -23.17 -39.33
C GLY A 23 29.99 -23.61 -38.09
N VAL A 24 29.27 -23.87 -36.98
CA VAL A 24 29.10 -25.18 -36.30
C VAL A 24 30.33 -25.97 -35.76
N SER A 25 30.27 -26.23 -34.43
CA SER A 25 30.56 -27.50 -33.69
C SER A 25 32.01 -27.96 -33.41
N ARG A 26 32.28 -28.32 -32.15
CA ARG A 26 32.42 -29.75 -31.74
C ARG A 26 32.54 -29.97 -30.21
N ARG A 27 31.74 -30.94 -29.76
CA ARG A 27 31.78 -31.68 -28.49
C ARG A 27 32.93 -32.71 -28.45
N GLY A 28 33.29 -33.10 -27.23
CA GLY A 28 33.72 -34.46 -26.84
C GLY A 28 35.19 -34.60 -26.45
N VAL A 29 35.64 -35.42 -25.48
CA VAL A 29 35.06 -36.49 -24.65
C VAL A 29 36.02 -36.72 -23.44
N LEU A 30 35.45 -37.26 -22.35
CA LEU A 30 36.02 -37.87 -21.14
C LEU A 30 37.42 -38.53 -21.19
N GLY A 31 38.11 -38.50 -20.04
CA GLY A 31 39.20 -39.42 -19.68
C GLY A 31 39.45 -39.48 -18.17
N VAL A 32 39.29 -40.66 -17.58
CA VAL A 32 39.56 -41.05 -16.18
C VAL A 32 41.06 -41.28 -15.96
N GLY A 33 41.60 -40.99 -14.78
CA GLY A 33 42.92 -41.46 -14.35
C GLY A 33 43.28 -41.06 -12.91
N ALA A 34 43.59 -42.06 -12.08
CA ALA A 34 43.90 -41.94 -10.65
C ALA A 34 45.41 -41.90 -10.34
N ALA A 35 45.72 -41.38 -9.13
CA ALA A 35 46.73 -41.85 -8.17
C ALA A 35 48.09 -41.10 -7.98
N VAL A 36 48.46 -41.06 -6.69
CA VAL A 36 49.80 -41.13 -6.05
C VAL A 36 50.42 -39.85 -5.44
N LEU A 37 50.31 -39.80 -4.10
CA LEU A 37 51.34 -39.57 -3.05
C LEU A 37 52.56 -38.66 -3.29
N GLY A 38 52.78 -37.76 -2.32
CA GLY A 38 54.09 -37.19 -2.00
C GLY A 38 54.07 -36.51 -0.63
N GLY A 39 54.40 -37.26 0.42
CA GLY A 39 54.62 -36.72 1.76
C GLY A 39 56.07 -36.28 1.98
N LEU A 40 56.27 -35.32 2.89
CA LEU A 40 57.54 -35.13 3.61
C LEU A 40 57.24 -34.73 5.06
N ALA A 41 57.95 -35.40 5.96
CA ALA A 41 57.77 -35.36 7.41
C ALA A 41 58.80 -34.45 8.12
N VAL A 42 58.30 -33.75 9.15
CA VAL A 42 58.80 -33.36 10.50
C VAL A 42 60.28 -33.65 10.88
N PRO A 43 60.93 -32.85 11.76
CA PRO A 43 60.74 -32.88 13.24
C PRO A 43 60.66 -31.45 13.85
N GLY A 44 59.93 -31.09 14.92
CA GLY A 44 59.73 -31.75 16.21
C GLY A 44 60.71 -31.18 17.25
N MET A 45 60.30 -30.26 18.15
CA MET A 45 60.92 -30.08 19.47
C MET A 45 60.10 -29.18 20.43
N SER A 46 59.57 -29.84 21.48
CA SER A 46 59.64 -29.50 22.91
C SER A 46 58.95 -28.26 23.51
N ALA A 47 58.00 -28.54 24.41
CA ALA A 47 57.49 -27.64 25.44
C ALA A 47 58.49 -27.46 26.60
N ALA A 48 58.61 -26.23 27.12
CA ALA A 48 59.13 -25.96 28.47
C ALA A 48 58.58 -24.64 29.04
N SER A 49 57.75 -24.79 30.09
CA SER A 49 57.66 -23.95 31.30
C SER A 49 57.78 -22.43 31.20
N LEU A 50 56.64 -21.75 31.38
CA LEU A 50 56.49 -20.34 31.71
C LEU A 50 56.69 -20.09 33.22
N LEU A 51 57.38 -18.98 33.55
CA LEU A 51 57.18 -18.01 34.66
C LEU A 51 58.53 -17.33 35.02
N PRO A 52 58.56 -16.10 35.56
CA PRO A 52 57.99 -14.85 35.07
C PRO A 52 59.06 -13.73 35.02
N CYS A 53 59.03 -12.86 34.01
CA CYS A 53 59.78 -11.60 34.04
C CYS A 53 58.79 -10.44 33.86
N ALA A 54 58.80 -9.53 34.82
CA ALA A 54 57.95 -8.34 34.88
C ALA A 54 58.12 -7.48 33.60
N PRO A 55 57.02 -6.95 33.01
CA PRO A 55 57.14 -5.98 31.96
C PRO A 55 57.45 -4.61 32.58
N ALA A 56 58.48 -3.97 32.03
CA ALA A 56 58.67 -2.54 32.13
C ALA A 56 57.43 -1.83 31.57
N ALA A 57 57.00 -0.79 32.27
CA ALA A 57 55.93 0.09 31.86
C ALA A 57 56.28 0.74 30.50
N ALA A 58 55.72 0.21 29.43
CA ALA A 58 55.44 0.97 28.22
C ALA A 58 53.99 1.44 28.37
N ALA A 59 53.80 2.76 28.40
CA ALA A 59 52.49 3.36 28.28
C ALA A 59 51.91 2.93 26.93
N GLN A 60 50.90 2.07 26.98
CA GLN A 60 50.05 1.75 25.85
C GLN A 60 49.07 2.92 25.76
N GLU A 61 49.19 3.75 24.72
CA GLU A 61 48.16 4.73 24.38
C GLU A 61 46.86 3.96 24.11
N ASP A 62 45.80 4.33 24.82
CA ASP A 62 44.44 3.79 24.66
C ASP A 62 43.98 4.03 23.22
N GLY A 63 43.83 2.96 22.43
CA GLY A 63 43.30 3.01 21.07
C GLY A 63 41.79 3.25 21.03
N ARG A 64 41.30 4.32 21.68
CA ARG A 64 39.92 4.78 21.55
C ARG A 64 39.79 5.63 20.29
N SER A 65 38.73 5.40 19.49
CA SER A 65 38.37 6.28 18.37
C SER A 65 38.28 7.73 18.84
N GLU A 66 38.73 8.68 18.01
CA GLU A 66 38.61 10.12 18.30
C GLU A 66 37.16 10.63 18.18
N TYR A 67 36.25 9.82 17.64
CA TYR A 67 34.84 10.15 17.41
C TYR A 67 33.91 9.47 18.42
N PRO A 68 32.77 10.10 18.79
CA PRO A 68 31.74 9.46 19.61
C PRO A 68 31.09 8.28 18.87
N GLU A 69 30.42 7.40 19.60
CA GLU A 69 29.82 6.17 19.05
C GLU A 69 28.87 6.44 17.86
N TRP A 70 28.10 7.54 17.88
CA TRP A 70 27.11 7.88 16.83
C TRP A 70 27.66 8.51 15.55
N ASN A 71 28.98 8.69 15.42
CA ASN A 71 29.56 9.40 14.28
C ASN A 71 30.87 8.75 13.83
N ASN A 72 30.92 8.30 12.58
CA ASN A 72 32.12 7.72 11.97
C ASN A 72 32.65 6.50 12.76
N ASN A 73 31.74 5.65 13.22
CA ASN A 73 32.05 4.47 14.02
C ASN A 73 31.04 3.32 13.80
N LEU A 74 30.78 2.97 12.53
CA LEU A 74 29.84 1.93 12.12
C LEU A 74 30.06 0.53 12.73
N GLU A 75 31.19 0.27 13.38
CA GLU A 75 31.45 -0.98 14.10
C GLU A 75 30.95 -0.92 15.57
N LEU A 76 30.63 0.26 16.10
CA LEU A 76 30.18 0.52 17.47
C LEU A 76 28.71 0.97 17.55
N PHE A 77 27.81 0.26 16.88
CA PHE A 77 26.36 0.49 16.88
C PHE A 77 25.63 -0.08 18.10
N ASP A 78 26.32 -0.86 18.95
CA ASP A 78 25.76 -1.53 20.13
C ASP A 78 26.78 -1.59 21.26
N VAL A 79 26.49 -0.87 22.35
CA VAL A 79 27.27 -0.90 23.58
C VAL A 79 26.35 -1.26 24.74
N GLY A 80 26.59 -2.41 25.36
CA GLY A 80 25.90 -2.82 26.59
C GLY A 80 24.50 -3.41 26.39
N SER A 81 24.01 -3.56 25.15
CA SER A 81 22.75 -4.26 24.89
C SER A 81 22.92 -5.77 25.10
N GLU A 82 21.83 -6.44 25.48
CA GLU A 82 21.74 -7.89 25.46
C GLU A 82 21.60 -8.41 24.02
N PRO A 83 22.07 -9.63 23.72
CA PRO A 83 21.89 -10.25 22.41
C PRO A 83 20.40 -10.39 22.03
N PRO A 84 20.04 -10.28 20.75
CA PRO A 84 18.64 -10.38 20.34
C PRO A 84 18.05 -11.77 20.67
N HIS A 85 16.74 -11.80 20.89
CA HIS A 85 15.96 -13.00 21.19
C HIS A 85 14.52 -12.84 20.72
N ALA A 86 13.76 -13.94 20.72
CA ALA A 86 12.34 -13.90 20.43
C ALA A 86 11.60 -12.98 21.41
N THR A 87 10.57 -12.28 20.94
CA THR A 87 9.66 -11.55 21.81
C THR A 87 9.12 -12.47 22.92
N LEU A 88 9.36 -12.11 24.18
CA LEU A 88 9.00 -12.94 25.34
C LEU A 88 8.58 -12.09 26.55
N MET A 89 7.85 -12.71 27.48
CA MET A 89 7.49 -12.09 28.75
C MET A 89 7.27 -13.16 29.82
N PRO A 90 7.93 -13.07 30.99
CA PRO A 90 7.64 -13.92 32.14
C PRO A 90 6.21 -13.68 32.64
N TYR A 91 5.50 -14.76 33.00
CA TYR A 91 4.16 -14.72 33.59
C TYR A 91 4.14 -15.37 34.98
N ALA A 92 3.19 -14.99 35.84
CA ALA A 92 3.08 -15.55 37.19
C ALA A 92 2.56 -16.99 37.22
N GLY A 93 1.90 -17.44 36.15
CA GLY A 93 1.35 -18.79 36.06
C GLY A 93 0.58 -19.02 34.76
N LEU A 94 -0.10 -20.17 34.71
CA LEU A 94 -0.72 -20.69 33.50
C LEU A 94 -1.78 -19.75 32.90
N ASP A 95 -2.70 -19.21 33.70
CA ASP A 95 -3.81 -18.39 33.18
C ASP A 95 -3.31 -17.15 32.42
N GLN A 96 -2.28 -16.47 32.95
CA GLN A 96 -1.65 -15.34 32.27
C GLN A 96 -0.87 -15.79 31.02
N ALA A 97 -0.17 -16.93 31.10
CA ALA A 97 0.53 -17.49 29.95
C ALA A 97 -0.42 -17.88 28.81
N LEU A 98 -1.63 -18.37 29.11
CA LEU A 98 -2.67 -18.67 28.12
C LEU A 98 -3.32 -17.41 27.53
N ALA A 99 -3.48 -16.36 28.34
CA ALA A 99 -3.92 -15.05 27.85
C ALA A 99 -2.88 -14.43 26.90
N ALA A 100 -1.58 -14.66 27.17
CA ALA A 100 -0.44 -14.19 26.38
C ALA A 100 -0.40 -12.67 26.19
N ASP A 101 -1.03 -11.91 27.08
CA ASP A 101 -0.96 -10.45 27.09
C ASP A 101 0.25 -9.99 27.90
N ARG A 102 1.32 -9.59 27.18
CA ARG A 102 2.58 -9.12 27.78
C ARG A 102 2.38 -7.90 28.69
N THR A 103 1.35 -7.09 28.46
CA THR A 103 1.10 -5.85 29.23
C THR A 103 0.56 -6.11 30.63
N GLN A 104 -0.04 -7.28 30.86
CA GLN A 104 -0.65 -7.67 32.15
C GLN A 104 0.28 -8.52 33.03
N SER A 105 1.54 -8.73 32.61
CA SER A 105 2.50 -9.46 33.42
C SER A 105 2.89 -8.69 34.69
N PRO A 106 2.91 -9.32 35.88
CA PRO A 106 3.44 -8.71 37.10
C PRO A 106 4.97 -8.59 37.10
N PHE A 107 5.61 -9.12 36.06
CA PHE A 107 7.03 -8.99 35.77
C PHE A 107 7.32 -7.96 34.68
N ARG A 108 6.32 -7.19 34.23
CA ARG A 108 6.49 -5.99 33.41
C ARG A 108 6.15 -4.74 34.22
N LEU A 109 6.95 -3.69 34.09
CA LEU A 109 6.67 -2.36 34.61
C LEU A 109 6.69 -1.38 33.45
N ASN A 110 5.51 -0.84 33.10
CA ASN A 110 5.40 0.11 31.98
C ASN A 110 6.08 1.44 32.30
N LEU A 111 6.88 1.95 31.36
CA LEU A 111 7.50 3.27 31.39
C LEU A 111 6.95 4.21 30.30
N ASP A 112 5.85 3.88 29.64
CA ASP A 112 5.11 4.82 28.78
C ASP A 112 4.38 5.90 29.60
N GLY A 113 4.07 7.02 28.98
CA GLY A 113 3.41 8.19 29.58
C GLY A 113 4.29 9.44 29.53
N GLU A 114 4.08 10.38 30.43
CA GLU A 114 4.82 11.66 30.42
C GLU A 114 6.26 11.50 30.91
N TRP A 115 7.21 12.00 30.12
CA TRP A 115 8.62 12.12 30.48
C TRP A 115 9.00 13.60 30.52
N ARG A 116 9.98 13.97 31.35
CA ARG A 116 10.62 15.29 31.27
C ARG A 116 11.45 15.35 30.01
N PHE A 117 11.34 16.45 29.27
CA PHE A 117 11.97 16.57 27.96
C PHE A 117 12.71 17.92 27.80
N ARG A 118 13.86 17.85 27.15
CA ARG A 118 14.60 18.99 26.63
C ARG A 118 15.05 18.70 25.21
N HIS A 119 15.03 19.74 24.39
CA HIS A 119 15.48 19.71 23.00
C HIS A 119 16.70 20.62 22.83
N ALA A 120 17.69 20.15 22.06
CA ALA A 120 18.86 20.92 21.64
C ALA A 120 19.01 20.83 20.12
N ASP A 121 19.37 21.93 19.45
CA ASP A 121 19.41 21.98 17.97
C ASP A 121 20.59 21.19 17.36
N ASN A 122 21.60 20.89 18.17
CA ASN A 122 22.78 20.13 17.78
C ASN A 122 23.48 19.49 19.00
N PRO A 123 24.35 18.48 18.78
CA PRO A 123 25.03 17.78 19.86
C PRO A 123 25.90 18.67 20.75
N ALA A 124 26.46 19.76 20.24
CA ALA A 124 27.30 20.66 21.02
C ALA A 124 26.50 21.54 22.01
N SER A 125 25.19 21.70 21.78
CA SER A 125 24.31 22.56 22.57
C SER A 125 23.49 21.84 23.65
N ARG A 126 23.53 20.50 23.68
CA ARG A 126 22.84 19.68 24.70
C ARG A 126 23.48 19.85 26.09
N ASP A 127 22.75 19.50 27.15
CA ASP A 127 23.26 19.53 28.53
C ASP A 127 24.06 18.24 28.81
N PRO A 128 25.40 18.28 28.91
CA PRO A 128 26.21 17.06 29.05
C PRO A 128 26.09 16.41 30.43
N GLU A 129 25.41 17.04 31.39
CA GLU A 129 25.26 16.53 32.75
C GLU A 129 23.80 16.21 33.11
N PHE A 130 22.93 16.21 32.10
CA PHE A 130 21.50 16.02 32.27
C PHE A 130 21.13 14.69 32.92
N TYR A 131 21.97 13.65 32.79
CA TYR A 131 21.71 12.30 33.31
C TYR A 131 22.01 12.16 34.81
N ARG A 132 22.70 13.12 35.43
CA ARG A 132 23.10 13.02 36.84
C ARG A 132 21.89 12.92 37.77
N VAL A 133 22.06 12.17 38.85
CA VAL A 133 21.06 12.08 39.93
C VAL A 133 20.91 13.44 40.61
N GLY A 134 19.67 13.85 40.86
CA GLY A 134 19.36 15.09 41.58
C GLY A 134 19.39 16.37 40.74
N VAL A 135 19.53 16.26 39.42
CA VAL A 135 19.27 17.38 38.49
C VAL A 135 17.83 17.87 38.70
N ASN A 136 17.66 19.18 38.81
CA ASN A 136 16.34 19.79 38.95
C ASN A 136 15.70 19.97 37.56
N ASP A 137 14.88 19.01 37.16
CA ASP A 137 14.14 19.01 35.89
C ASP A 137 12.72 19.58 35.99
N ARG A 138 12.33 20.19 37.11
CA ARG A 138 10.97 20.72 37.32
C ARG A 138 10.55 21.78 36.31
N GLY A 139 11.52 22.51 35.76
CA GLY A 139 11.30 23.53 34.73
C GLY A 139 11.44 23.02 33.31
N TRP A 140 11.63 21.72 33.11
CA TRP A 140 11.62 21.10 31.78
C TRP A 140 10.18 20.90 31.32
N ASP A 141 10.00 20.91 30.00
CA ASP A 141 8.76 20.51 29.37
C ASP A 141 8.47 19.02 29.65
N THR A 142 7.29 18.56 29.25
CA THR A 142 6.96 17.14 29.20
C THR A 142 6.56 16.73 27.80
N ILE A 143 6.84 15.46 27.48
CA ILE A 143 6.43 14.82 26.24
C ILE A 143 5.84 13.44 26.55
N PRO A 144 4.77 13.01 25.88
CA PRO A 144 4.35 11.62 25.96
C PRO A 144 5.42 10.72 25.32
N VAL A 145 5.59 9.53 25.89
CA VAL A 145 6.38 8.44 25.33
C VAL A 145 5.47 7.22 25.27
N PRO A 146 5.33 6.54 24.12
CA PRO A 146 5.98 6.84 22.85
C PRO A 146 5.44 8.10 22.13
N ALA A 147 6.32 8.80 21.40
CA ALA A 147 5.96 9.89 20.48
C ALA A 147 7.12 10.27 19.54
N ASN A 148 6.78 10.90 18.41
CA ASN A 148 7.73 11.66 17.60
C ASN A 148 7.72 13.14 17.97
N TRP A 149 8.86 13.71 18.36
CA TRP A 149 8.87 15.06 18.95
C TRP A 149 8.46 16.18 17.99
N GLN A 150 8.56 15.94 16.67
CA GLN A 150 8.09 16.85 15.61
C GLN A 150 6.61 17.21 15.78
N LEU A 151 5.80 16.26 16.23
CA LEU A 151 4.35 16.43 16.45
C LEU A 151 4.02 17.15 17.76
N HIS A 152 5.04 17.41 18.58
CA HIS A 152 4.92 18.07 19.88
C HIS A 152 5.59 19.46 19.91
N GLY A 153 5.87 20.02 18.73
CA GLY A 153 6.35 21.41 18.59
C GLY A 153 7.86 21.58 18.68
N TYR A 154 8.62 20.48 18.63
CA TYR A 154 10.08 20.51 18.56
C TYR A 154 10.53 20.26 17.12
N ASP A 155 11.51 21.04 16.65
CA ASP A 155 11.97 21.08 15.26
C ASP A 155 10.85 21.02 14.18
N PHE A 156 10.97 20.16 13.15
CA PHE A 156 10.03 20.03 12.04
C PHE A 156 10.18 18.67 11.33
N PRO A 157 9.09 18.08 10.80
CA PRO A 157 9.15 16.93 9.89
C PRO A 157 9.89 17.28 8.61
N ILE A 158 10.56 16.29 8.01
CA ILE A 158 11.21 16.42 6.69
C ILE A 158 10.67 15.30 5.82
N TYR A 159 10.26 15.59 4.59
CA TYR A 159 9.98 14.54 3.61
C TYR A 159 10.92 14.64 2.42
N THR A 160 11.73 13.60 2.24
CA THR A 160 12.57 13.37 1.07
C THR A 160 12.49 11.89 0.69
N ASN A 161 12.51 11.62 -0.61
CA ASN A 161 12.58 10.29 -1.18
C ASN A 161 14.03 9.77 -1.11
N ILE A 162 14.87 10.11 -2.09
CA ILE A 162 16.26 9.61 -2.23
C ILE A 162 17.29 10.51 -1.53
N THR A 163 16.95 11.78 -1.36
CA THR A 163 17.91 12.75 -0.79
C THR A 163 17.96 12.59 0.72
N TYR A 164 19.15 12.37 1.30
CA TYR A 164 19.29 12.31 2.75
C TYR A 164 18.77 13.58 3.44
N PRO A 165 18.08 13.45 4.60
CA PRO A 165 17.31 14.53 5.22
C PRO A 165 18.13 15.71 5.74
N TRP A 166 19.44 15.55 5.93
CA TRP A 166 20.35 16.65 6.31
C TRP A 166 20.90 17.42 5.10
N SER A 167 20.54 17.06 3.87
CA SER A 167 21.02 17.79 2.69
C SER A 167 20.50 19.23 2.66
N GLY A 168 21.24 20.12 2.00
CA GLY A 168 20.75 21.46 1.67
C GLY A 168 20.40 22.32 2.89
N ALA A 169 19.26 23.02 2.86
CA ALA A 169 18.87 23.94 3.93
C ALA A 169 18.50 23.21 5.23
N ASN A 170 17.94 22.00 5.12
CA ASN A 170 17.59 21.14 6.27
C ASN A 170 18.78 20.92 7.21
N GLY A 171 19.96 20.54 6.70
CA GLY A 171 21.19 20.39 7.52
C GLY A 171 22.09 21.63 7.59
N LYS A 172 21.57 22.83 7.26
CA LYS A 172 22.33 24.09 7.25
C LYS A 172 23.56 24.06 6.33
N GLY A 173 23.40 23.46 5.16
CA GLY A 173 24.43 23.34 4.11
C GLY A 173 25.60 22.45 4.53
N GLU A 174 25.39 21.52 5.45
CA GLU A 174 26.33 20.44 5.74
C GLU A 174 26.10 19.28 4.77
N ASN A 175 27.17 18.75 4.21
CA ASN A 175 27.14 17.56 3.35
C ASN A 175 28.16 16.58 3.93
N PRO A 176 27.81 15.82 4.98
CA PRO A 176 28.69 14.77 5.48
C PRO A 176 28.76 13.64 4.43
N GLU A 177 29.89 12.95 4.38
CA GLU A 177 30.09 11.76 3.54
C GLU A 177 30.02 10.51 4.43
N PRO A 178 29.58 9.35 3.93
CA PRO A 178 29.57 8.13 4.73
C PRO A 178 30.98 7.81 5.30
N PRO A 179 31.11 7.40 6.57
CA PRO A 179 30.06 7.19 7.56
C PRO A 179 29.90 8.36 8.56
N PHE A 180 30.15 9.59 8.17
CA PHE A 180 29.97 10.74 9.06
C PHE A 180 28.50 11.14 9.18
N ALA A 181 28.06 11.51 10.39
CA ALA A 181 26.76 12.10 10.65
C ALA A 181 26.83 13.64 10.64
N PRO A 182 25.74 14.36 10.32
CA PRO A 182 25.70 15.81 10.40
C PRO A 182 25.87 16.30 11.85
N THR A 183 26.49 17.47 12.01
CA THR A 183 26.83 18.07 13.32
C THR A 183 26.30 19.50 13.49
N LYS A 184 26.00 20.21 12.40
CA LYS A 184 25.49 21.61 12.44
C LYS A 184 24.01 21.69 12.77
N PHE A 185 23.22 20.77 12.20
CA PHE A 185 21.82 20.54 12.55
C PHE A 185 21.65 19.04 12.74
N ASN A 186 21.67 18.63 14.01
CA ASN A 186 21.41 17.27 14.42
C ASN A 186 20.71 17.34 15.78
N PRO A 187 19.39 17.62 15.76
CA PRO A 187 18.60 17.76 16.97
C PRO A 187 18.80 16.61 17.96
N VAL A 188 18.88 16.96 19.24
CA VAL A 188 19.05 16.00 20.34
C VAL A 188 17.91 16.15 21.34
N GLY A 189 17.18 15.06 21.57
CA GLY A 189 16.15 14.95 22.59
C GLY A 189 16.68 14.32 23.87
N GLN A 190 16.65 15.05 24.98
CA GLN A 190 17.06 14.59 26.30
C GLN A 190 15.82 14.31 27.16
N TYR A 191 15.62 13.04 27.52
CA TYR A 191 14.47 12.54 28.28
C TYR A 191 14.89 12.16 29.70
N ARG A 192 14.04 12.44 30.70
CA ARG A 192 14.19 11.96 32.08
C ARG A 192 12.86 11.43 32.62
N ARG A 193 12.91 10.29 33.29
CA ARG A 193 11.75 9.73 33.99
C ARG A 193 12.16 9.03 35.29
N SER A 194 11.37 9.26 36.33
CA SER A 194 11.47 8.51 37.57
C SER A 194 10.55 7.30 37.55
N PHE A 195 10.95 6.23 38.23
CA PHE A 195 10.11 5.05 38.45
C PHE A 195 10.37 4.44 39.83
N THR A 196 9.46 3.56 40.26
CA THR A 196 9.58 2.86 41.54
C THR A 196 9.66 1.35 41.29
N MET A 197 10.70 0.72 41.83
CA MET A 197 10.89 -0.73 41.66
C MET A 197 9.83 -1.54 42.42
N PRO A 198 9.15 -2.50 41.77
CA PRO A 198 8.19 -3.36 42.44
C PRO A 198 8.87 -4.21 43.54
N PRO A 199 8.31 -4.30 44.76
CA PRO A 199 8.94 -5.05 45.86
C PRO A 199 9.14 -6.54 45.57
N ASN A 200 8.24 -7.14 44.77
CA ASN A 200 8.30 -8.53 44.34
C ASN A 200 9.44 -8.84 43.35
N TRP A 201 10.17 -7.82 42.89
CA TRP A 201 11.32 -8.01 42.00
C TRP A 201 12.65 -8.15 42.75
N ARG A 202 12.65 -8.05 44.09
CA ARG A 202 13.86 -8.18 44.89
C ARG A 202 14.53 -9.55 44.66
N GLY A 203 15.81 -9.52 44.30
CA GLY A 203 16.62 -10.72 44.05
C GLY A 203 16.47 -11.31 42.64
N ARG A 204 15.67 -10.69 41.78
CA ARG A 204 15.53 -11.05 40.36
C ARG A 204 16.46 -10.23 39.48
N ARG A 205 16.57 -10.59 38.20
CA ARG A 205 17.18 -9.72 37.17
C ARG A 205 16.17 -8.66 36.74
N THR A 206 16.66 -7.54 36.23
CA THR A 206 15.84 -6.45 35.69
C THR A 206 16.48 -5.94 34.42
N PHE A 207 15.68 -5.88 33.36
CA PHE A 207 16.08 -5.42 32.03
C PHE A 207 15.25 -4.22 31.65
N LEU A 208 15.90 -3.20 31.09
CA LEU A 208 15.27 -2.03 30.47
C LEU A 208 15.13 -2.28 28.98
N HIS A 209 13.92 -2.20 28.46
CA HIS A 209 13.58 -2.56 27.10
C HIS A 209 12.95 -1.36 26.37
N PHE A 210 13.50 -1.01 25.22
CA PHE A 210 12.98 -0.02 24.28
C PHE A 210 12.51 -0.76 23.02
N GLU A 211 11.24 -0.62 22.64
CA GLU A 211 10.72 -1.29 21.42
C GLU A 211 11.11 -0.55 20.13
N GLY A 212 11.52 0.72 20.21
CA GLY A 212 11.96 1.53 19.05
C GLY A 212 12.30 2.97 19.43
N VAL A 213 13.49 3.43 19.01
CA VAL A 213 14.02 4.78 19.24
C VAL A 213 14.72 5.24 17.97
N LYS A 214 14.32 6.39 17.41
CA LYS A 214 14.89 6.91 16.17
C LYS A 214 15.77 8.16 16.40
N SER A 215 17.04 8.20 15.97
CA SER A 215 17.80 7.15 15.24
C SER A 215 18.88 6.43 16.04
N ALA A 216 19.46 7.11 17.03
CA ALA A 216 20.43 6.51 17.94
C ALA A 216 20.30 7.11 19.34
N PHE A 217 20.67 6.36 20.38
CA PHE A 217 20.54 6.86 21.74
C PHE A 217 21.54 6.29 22.74
N TYR A 218 21.87 7.12 23.73
CA TYR A 218 22.50 6.69 24.98
C TYR A 218 21.46 6.60 26.10
N VAL A 219 21.69 5.69 27.04
CA VAL A 219 20.81 5.51 28.21
C VAL A 219 21.60 5.41 29.51
N TRP A 220 21.10 6.08 30.54
CA TRP A 220 21.63 6.07 31.91
C TRP A 220 20.56 5.63 32.90
N VAL A 221 20.97 4.89 33.93
CA VAL A 221 20.12 4.54 35.07
C VAL A 221 20.81 4.97 36.35
N ASN A 222 20.12 5.79 37.15
CA ASN A 222 20.66 6.36 38.38
C ASN A 222 22.02 7.07 38.21
N GLY A 223 22.21 7.74 37.07
CA GLY A 223 23.41 8.52 36.76
C GLY A 223 24.58 7.73 36.16
N GLU A 224 24.46 6.41 36.04
CA GLU A 224 25.48 5.54 35.45
C GLU A 224 25.10 5.20 34.00
N LEU A 225 26.07 5.27 33.09
CA LEU A 225 25.87 4.93 31.68
C LEU A 225 25.62 3.42 31.56
N VAL A 226 24.50 3.07 30.94
CA VAL A 226 24.11 1.69 30.69
C VAL A 226 24.61 1.25 29.32
N GLY A 227 24.43 2.08 28.29
CA GLY A 227 24.76 1.70 26.93
C GLY A 227 24.41 2.73 25.85
N TYR A 228 24.64 2.32 24.60
CA TYR A 228 24.37 3.04 23.36
C TYR A 228 23.79 2.09 22.30
N ARG A 229 22.86 2.55 21.47
CA ARG A 229 22.26 1.72 20.41
C ARG A 229 21.78 2.51 19.17
N GLU A 230 21.91 1.87 18.01
CA GLU A 230 21.34 2.21 16.68
C GLU A 230 20.41 1.10 16.16
N ASP A 231 19.84 1.27 14.96
CA ASP A 231 18.78 0.43 14.33
C ASP A 231 17.39 0.74 14.91
N SER A 232 16.76 1.78 14.34
CA SER A 232 15.60 2.46 14.94
C SER A 232 14.38 1.57 15.16
N TYR A 233 14.22 0.55 14.31
CA TYR A 233 12.99 -0.24 14.21
C TYR A 233 13.08 -1.62 14.87
N THR A 234 14.19 -1.94 15.52
CA THR A 234 14.33 -3.14 16.35
C THR A 234 14.48 -2.80 17.83
N SER A 235 14.18 -3.76 18.69
CA SER A 235 14.20 -3.54 20.13
C SER A 235 15.62 -3.50 20.69
N SER A 236 15.85 -2.63 21.67
CA SER A 236 17.10 -2.55 22.43
C SER A 236 16.86 -2.94 23.90
N GLU A 237 17.74 -3.77 24.48
CA GLU A 237 17.54 -4.29 25.83
C GLU A 237 18.81 -4.21 26.67
N PHE A 238 18.72 -3.74 27.91
CA PHE A 238 19.88 -3.57 28.78
C PHE A 238 19.67 -4.17 30.17
N ASP A 239 20.62 -4.97 30.67
CA ASP A 239 20.60 -5.51 32.04
C ASP A 239 20.98 -4.44 33.07
N VAL A 240 19.97 -3.86 33.70
CA VAL A 240 20.12 -2.76 34.68
C VAL A 240 20.12 -3.25 36.13
N THR A 241 20.20 -4.56 36.35
CA THR A 241 20.04 -5.19 37.68
C THR A 241 20.97 -4.60 38.74
N ARG A 242 22.21 -4.27 38.37
CA ARG A 242 23.22 -3.72 39.31
C ARG A 242 23.06 -2.23 39.57
N LEU A 243 22.29 -1.53 38.73
CA LEU A 243 22.14 -0.07 38.75
C LEU A 243 20.84 0.35 39.46
N VAL A 244 19.81 -0.48 39.40
CA VAL A 244 18.54 -0.22 40.10
C VAL A 244 18.63 -0.49 41.59
N LYS A 245 17.88 0.29 42.38
CA LYS A 245 17.79 0.16 43.85
C LYS A 245 16.33 0.03 44.30
N PRO A 246 16.04 -0.53 45.50
CA PRO A 246 14.68 -0.56 46.03
C PRO A 246 14.08 0.84 46.13
N GLY A 247 12.80 0.98 45.79
CA GLY A 247 12.11 2.27 45.81
C GLY A 247 12.42 3.10 44.56
N HIS A 248 12.77 4.37 44.76
CA HIS A 248 12.89 5.38 43.71
C HIS A 248 14.16 5.23 42.85
N ASN A 249 13.98 5.30 41.54
CA ASN A 249 15.03 5.24 40.52
C ASN A 249 14.76 6.29 39.43
N GLU A 250 15.80 6.62 38.66
CA GLU A 250 15.72 7.52 37.51
C GLU A 250 16.33 6.85 36.28
N VAL A 251 15.69 7.02 35.12
CA VAL A 251 16.23 6.74 33.79
C VAL A 251 16.36 8.06 33.04
N ALA A 252 17.47 8.20 32.31
CA ALA A 252 17.73 9.32 31.42
C ALA A 252 18.15 8.79 30.05
N VAL A 253 17.67 9.40 28.97
CA VAL A 253 17.90 8.97 27.59
C VAL A 253 18.28 10.18 26.75
N GLU A 254 19.33 10.07 25.95
CA GLU A 254 19.75 11.10 24.98
C GLU A 254 19.61 10.53 23.58
N VAL A 255 18.65 11.05 22.82
CA VAL A 255 18.32 10.57 21.47
C VAL A 255 18.82 11.58 20.44
N TYR A 256 19.58 11.10 19.46
CA TYR A 256 20.08 11.86 18.34
C TYR A 256 19.14 11.68 17.14
N ARG A 257 18.86 12.77 16.43
CA ARG A 257 18.07 12.74 15.19
C ARG A 257 18.81 12.07 14.05
N PHE A 258 20.13 12.25 13.98
CA PHE A 258 21.00 11.66 12.97
C PHE A 258 22.23 10.99 13.60
N SER A 259 22.55 9.78 13.14
CA SER A 259 23.79 9.05 13.43
C SER A 259 24.41 8.52 12.12
N ASP A 260 25.56 7.86 12.22
CA ASP A 260 26.12 7.10 11.10
C ASP A 260 25.26 5.87 10.72
N GLY A 261 24.54 5.29 11.67
CA GLY A 261 23.49 4.31 11.42
C GLY A 261 22.37 4.78 10.48
N ASP A 262 22.07 6.08 10.42
CA ASP A 262 21.01 6.64 9.55
C ASP A 262 21.38 6.61 8.06
N TRP A 263 22.65 6.39 7.71
CA TRP A 263 23.00 6.12 6.31
C TRP A 263 22.26 4.88 5.77
N MET A 264 21.89 3.93 6.64
CA MET A 264 21.13 2.71 6.32
C MET A 264 19.61 2.86 6.49
N GLU A 265 19.10 4.06 6.79
CA GLU A 265 17.67 4.31 7.02
C GLU A 265 17.13 5.38 6.06
N ASP A 266 17.44 5.24 4.76
CA ASP A 266 17.08 6.18 3.71
C ASP A 266 15.75 5.87 2.99
N GLN A 267 14.76 5.35 3.71
CA GLN A 267 13.44 5.01 3.12
C GLN A 267 12.68 6.24 2.60
N ASP A 268 11.92 6.07 1.50
CA ASP A 268 10.96 7.07 1.01
C ASP A 268 9.79 7.28 1.99
N MET A 269 10.03 8.09 3.03
CA MET A 269 9.08 8.33 4.12
C MET A 269 9.25 9.70 4.78
N ILE A 270 8.24 10.10 5.55
CA ILE A 270 8.33 11.30 6.40
C ILE A 270 9.31 11.02 7.56
N ARG A 271 10.39 11.81 7.63
CA ARG A 271 11.50 11.65 8.59
C ARG A 271 11.16 12.28 9.95
N LEU A 272 10.89 11.42 10.92
CA LEU A 272 10.57 11.76 12.31
C LEU A 272 11.60 11.16 13.28
N SER A 273 11.57 11.58 14.55
CA SER A 273 12.55 11.12 15.56
C SER A 273 11.98 11.07 16.98
N GLY A 274 12.67 10.37 17.88
CA GLY A 274 12.29 10.24 19.28
C GLY A 274 12.09 8.79 19.73
N VAL A 275 11.64 8.63 20.97
CA VAL A 275 11.24 7.33 21.51
C VAL A 275 9.82 7.04 21.01
N PHE A 276 9.70 6.38 19.85
CA PHE A 276 8.45 6.28 19.09
C PHE A 276 7.69 4.96 19.29
N ARG A 277 8.28 3.98 20.00
CA ARG A 277 7.58 2.78 20.51
C ARG A 277 7.77 2.62 22.02
N SER A 278 7.06 1.68 22.62
CA SER A 278 6.95 1.56 24.09
C SER A 278 8.30 1.40 24.80
N VAL A 279 8.36 1.86 26.04
CA VAL A 279 9.47 1.62 26.96
C VAL A 279 8.96 0.93 28.21
N TYR A 280 9.65 -0.12 28.65
CA TYR A 280 9.29 -0.81 29.89
C TYR A 280 10.49 -1.49 30.54
N LEU A 281 10.33 -1.86 31.81
CA LEU A 281 11.21 -2.80 32.46
C LEU A 281 10.54 -4.17 32.49
N PHE A 282 11.32 -5.25 32.44
CA PHE A 282 10.83 -6.57 32.82
C PHE A 282 11.83 -7.32 33.71
N SER A 283 11.34 -8.38 34.38
CA SER A 283 12.10 -9.10 35.39
C SER A 283 12.05 -10.62 35.25
N THR A 284 13.23 -11.22 35.11
CA THR A 284 13.42 -12.67 35.05
C THR A 284 14.07 -13.21 36.34
N PRO A 285 13.91 -14.49 36.68
CA PRO A 285 14.76 -15.13 37.69
C PRO A 285 16.25 -15.12 37.26
N THR A 286 17.16 -15.43 38.19
CA THR A 286 18.61 -15.48 37.90
C THR A 286 18.99 -16.51 36.85
N VAL A 287 18.33 -17.68 36.87
CA VAL A 287 18.37 -18.67 35.80
C VAL A 287 17.05 -18.60 35.06
N HIS A 288 17.08 -18.25 33.78
CA HIS A 288 15.87 -18.05 32.97
C HIS A 288 16.04 -18.55 31.53
N VAL A 289 14.94 -18.73 30.82
CA VAL A 289 14.94 -18.97 29.38
C VAL A 289 15.16 -17.64 28.68
N ARG A 290 16.38 -17.42 28.16
CA ARG A 290 16.79 -16.18 27.49
C ARG A 290 16.21 -16.05 26.09
N ASP A 291 16.09 -17.17 25.39
CA ASP A 291 15.55 -17.22 24.04
C ASP A 291 14.97 -18.60 23.78
N PHE A 292 14.01 -18.67 22.86
CA PHE A 292 13.49 -19.94 22.39
C PHE A 292 13.06 -19.84 20.93
N ARG A 293 13.10 -20.99 20.26
CA ARG A 293 12.61 -21.19 18.89
C ARG A 293 11.58 -22.31 18.88
N ILE A 294 10.51 -22.07 18.14
CA ILE A 294 9.47 -23.04 17.81
C ILE A 294 9.57 -23.38 16.33
N ASP A 295 9.63 -24.67 16.03
CA ASP A 295 9.48 -25.19 14.67
C ASP A 295 8.32 -26.18 14.63
N THR A 296 7.57 -26.16 13.53
CA THR A 296 6.36 -26.99 13.33
C THR A 296 6.49 -27.88 12.10
N PRO A 297 7.48 -28.80 12.03
CA PRO A 297 7.64 -29.67 10.87
C PRO A 297 6.36 -30.50 10.65
N LEU A 298 5.78 -30.37 9.46
CA LEU A 298 4.60 -31.12 9.05
C LEU A 298 5.03 -32.48 8.48
N ARG A 299 4.22 -33.51 8.70
CA ARG A 299 4.48 -34.91 8.32
C ARG A 299 3.24 -35.54 7.71
N ASP A 300 3.42 -36.72 7.13
CA ASP A 300 2.33 -37.59 6.65
C ASP A 300 1.36 -36.86 5.69
N GLY A 301 1.92 -36.03 4.79
CA GLY A 301 1.13 -35.22 3.85
C GLY A 301 0.27 -34.17 4.54
N TYR A 302 0.85 -33.38 5.45
CA TYR A 302 0.20 -32.28 6.17
C TYR A 302 -0.88 -32.69 7.18
N THR A 303 -0.99 -34.00 7.50
CA THR A 303 -2.00 -34.50 8.44
C THR A 303 -1.51 -34.58 9.89
N ASN A 304 -0.19 -34.59 10.11
CA ASN A 304 0.44 -34.61 11.42
C ASN A 304 1.57 -33.57 11.49
N ALA A 305 1.99 -33.20 12.69
CA ALA A 305 3.14 -32.35 12.90
C ALA A 305 3.96 -32.80 14.12
N ASP A 306 5.17 -32.27 14.26
CA ASP A 306 5.83 -32.21 15.56
C ASP A 306 5.90 -30.75 16.02
N LEU A 307 5.86 -30.52 17.33
CA LEU A 307 6.32 -29.26 17.93
C LEU A 307 7.76 -29.45 18.38
N ALA A 308 8.70 -28.84 17.68
CA ALA A 308 10.11 -28.82 18.07
C ALA A 308 10.41 -27.51 18.81
N VAL A 309 11.08 -27.64 19.96
CA VAL A 309 11.40 -26.52 20.85
C VAL A 309 12.90 -26.51 21.12
N THR A 310 13.54 -25.39 20.80
CA THR A 310 14.91 -25.09 21.23
C THR A 310 14.85 -23.97 22.25
N ALA A 311 15.30 -24.20 23.48
CA ALA A 311 15.32 -23.21 24.55
C ALA A 311 16.75 -22.95 25.02
N ASN A 312 17.15 -21.68 25.03
CA ASN A 312 18.44 -21.21 25.52
C ASN A 312 18.26 -20.76 26.97
N VAL A 313 18.81 -21.50 27.93
CA VAL A 313 18.69 -21.23 29.37
C VAL A 313 19.98 -20.62 29.88
N ARG A 314 19.89 -19.44 30.49
CA ARG A 314 21.04 -18.65 30.95
C ARG A 314 21.04 -18.51 32.47
N ASP A 315 22.19 -18.76 33.10
CA ASP A 315 22.50 -18.48 34.50
C ASP A 315 23.38 -17.23 34.60
N TYR A 316 22.80 -16.12 35.04
CA TYR A 316 23.51 -14.85 35.22
C TYR A 316 24.41 -14.81 36.47
N ALA A 317 24.25 -15.74 37.42
CA ALA A 317 25.13 -15.85 38.58
C ALA A 317 26.36 -16.73 38.29
N GLY A 318 26.27 -17.63 37.29
CA GLY A 318 27.36 -18.53 36.88
C GLY A 318 27.79 -19.51 37.96
N ALA A 319 26.87 -19.85 38.87
CA ALA A 319 27.16 -20.56 40.12
C ALA A 319 26.27 -21.80 40.33
N GLU A 320 25.23 -21.98 39.52
CA GLU A 320 24.26 -23.05 39.72
C GLU A 320 24.81 -24.41 39.29
N LYS A 321 24.48 -25.43 40.09
CA LYS A 321 24.87 -26.83 39.86
C LYS A 321 23.63 -27.71 39.90
N GLY A 322 23.41 -28.47 38.85
CA GLY A 322 22.29 -29.38 38.74
C GLY A 322 21.65 -29.34 37.36
N SER A 323 20.62 -30.15 37.20
CA SER A 323 19.86 -30.28 35.96
C SER A 323 18.58 -29.47 36.08
N PHE A 324 18.49 -28.39 35.30
CA PHE A 324 17.24 -27.65 35.16
C PHE A 324 16.37 -28.36 34.11
N THR A 325 15.05 -28.20 34.20
CA THR A 325 14.13 -28.79 33.22
C THR A 325 13.27 -27.71 32.59
N VAL A 326 13.24 -27.68 31.26
CA VAL A 326 12.24 -26.93 30.49
C VAL A 326 11.09 -27.87 30.16
N GLU A 327 9.90 -27.57 30.68
CA GLU A 327 8.66 -28.27 30.34
C GLU A 327 7.82 -27.44 29.38
N THR A 328 7.55 -27.95 28.18
CA THR A 328 6.65 -27.30 27.22
C THR A 328 5.33 -28.05 27.14
N GLN A 329 4.22 -27.36 27.42
CA GLN A 329 2.87 -27.87 27.26
C GLN A 329 2.14 -27.08 26.16
N LEU A 330 1.57 -27.79 25.19
CA LEU A 330 0.75 -27.20 24.15
C LEU A 330 -0.73 -27.20 24.56
N TYR A 331 -1.41 -26.09 24.29
CA TYR A 331 -2.83 -25.87 24.53
C TYR A 331 -3.54 -25.46 23.24
N ASP A 332 -4.75 -25.98 23.02
CA ASP A 332 -5.62 -25.58 21.90
C ASP A 332 -6.30 -24.22 22.14
N ASP A 333 -7.09 -23.78 21.16
CA ASP A 333 -7.87 -22.53 21.18
C ASP A 333 -8.84 -22.43 22.39
N GLY A 334 -9.37 -23.56 22.84
CA GLY A 334 -10.23 -23.68 24.01
C GLY A 334 -9.48 -23.76 25.35
N GLY A 335 -8.14 -23.73 25.35
CA GLY A 335 -7.32 -23.82 26.55
C GLY A 335 -7.16 -25.26 27.09
N ASN A 336 -7.46 -26.28 26.29
CA ASN A 336 -7.26 -27.68 26.66
C ASN A 336 -5.86 -28.16 26.30
N ARG A 337 -5.30 -29.05 27.12
CA ARG A 337 -3.99 -29.64 26.86
C ARG A 337 -4.05 -30.60 25.67
N VAL A 338 -3.18 -30.39 24.69
CA VAL A 338 -3.00 -31.30 23.55
C VAL A 338 -2.33 -32.61 24.01
N TRP A 339 -1.34 -32.52 24.89
CA TRP A 339 -0.66 -33.69 25.45
C TRP A 339 -1.04 -33.97 26.90
N ARG A 340 -1.09 -35.26 27.27
CA ARG A 340 -1.25 -35.69 28.67
C ARG A 340 -0.09 -35.26 29.57
N GLU A 341 1.13 -35.40 29.07
CA GLU A 341 2.37 -34.96 29.73
C GLU A 341 3.05 -33.90 28.86
N PRO A 342 3.79 -32.93 29.42
CA PRO A 342 4.54 -31.97 28.63
C PRO A 342 5.71 -32.63 27.87
N LEU A 343 6.28 -31.91 26.91
CA LEU A 343 7.64 -32.15 26.42
C LEU A 343 8.61 -31.73 27.53
N ARG A 344 9.54 -32.60 27.95
CA ARG A 344 10.55 -32.30 28.98
C ARG A 344 11.94 -32.31 28.37
N GLN A 345 12.70 -31.25 28.61
CA GLN A 345 14.07 -31.09 28.11
C GLN A 345 15.00 -30.75 29.26
N SER A 346 16.15 -31.42 29.33
CA SER A 346 17.19 -31.15 30.33
C SER A 346 18.04 -29.95 29.90
N ALA A 347 18.33 -29.06 30.84
CA ALA A 347 19.25 -27.93 30.73
C ALA A 347 20.35 -28.08 31.79
N ASP A 348 21.45 -28.74 31.41
CA ASP A 348 22.54 -29.12 32.32
C ASP A 348 23.73 -28.14 32.22
N PHE A 349 23.88 -27.25 33.21
CA PHE A 349 24.95 -26.24 33.24
C PHE A 349 26.38 -26.81 33.40
N GLY A 350 26.52 -28.06 33.84
CA GLY A 350 27.79 -28.81 33.79
C GLY A 350 29.04 -28.00 34.17
N ALA A 351 30.10 -28.10 33.35
CA ALA A 351 31.29 -27.24 33.41
C ALA A 351 31.30 -26.16 32.30
N THR A 352 30.11 -25.70 31.88
CA THR A 352 30.00 -24.72 30.80
C THR A 352 30.60 -23.38 31.24
N ARG A 353 31.51 -22.83 30.42
CA ARG A 353 32.26 -21.61 30.79
C ARG A 353 31.48 -20.31 30.56
N ARG A 354 30.32 -20.38 29.90
CA ARG A 354 29.56 -19.21 29.40
C ARG A 354 28.23 -18.95 30.12
N GLY A 355 27.85 -19.80 31.09
CA GLY A 355 26.60 -19.62 31.83
C GLY A 355 25.34 -19.73 30.98
N GLU A 356 25.37 -20.39 29.81
CA GLU A 356 24.19 -20.66 28.98
C GLU A 356 24.25 -22.08 28.42
N VAL A 357 23.08 -22.73 28.35
CA VAL A 357 22.89 -24.09 27.81
C VAL A 357 21.70 -24.13 26.88
N VAL A 358 21.76 -24.99 25.86
CA VAL A 358 20.69 -25.16 24.88
C VAL A 358 19.98 -26.49 25.10
N ALA A 359 18.71 -26.42 25.49
CA ALA A 359 17.82 -27.57 25.63
C ALA A 359 17.03 -27.77 24.33
N ARG A 360 17.04 -28.98 23.76
CA ARG A 360 16.33 -29.31 22.50
C ARG A 360 15.47 -30.56 22.65
N GLY A 361 14.32 -30.55 21.99
CA GLY A 361 13.38 -31.67 22.00
C GLY A 361 12.22 -31.41 21.06
N SER A 362 11.53 -32.48 20.68
CA SER A 362 10.33 -32.42 19.87
C SER A 362 9.28 -33.39 20.38
N LYS A 363 8.02 -33.12 20.08
CA LYS A 363 6.90 -34.00 20.42
C LYS A 363 5.80 -33.95 19.37
N ALA A 364 5.30 -35.13 18.99
CA ALA A 364 4.27 -35.27 17.96
C ALA A 364 2.93 -34.64 18.36
N VAL A 365 2.26 -34.07 17.37
CA VAL A 365 0.91 -33.50 17.42
C VAL A 365 0.12 -34.15 16.30
N GLU A 366 -0.84 -34.98 16.68
CA GLU A 366 -1.68 -35.72 15.73
C GLU A 366 -2.83 -34.83 15.26
N GLY A 367 -3.05 -34.71 13.96
CA GLY A 367 -4.16 -33.92 13.39
C GLY A 367 -4.23 -32.45 13.85
N PRO A 368 -3.14 -31.66 13.83
CA PRO A 368 -3.21 -30.25 14.19
C PRO A 368 -4.10 -29.47 13.21
N LYS A 369 -4.84 -28.48 13.71
CA LYS A 369 -5.44 -27.47 12.84
C LYS A 369 -4.33 -26.60 12.26
N LEU A 370 -4.18 -26.58 10.94
CA LEU A 370 -3.12 -25.82 10.28
C LEU A 370 -3.44 -24.33 10.25
N TRP A 371 -2.40 -23.50 10.30
CA TRP A 371 -2.49 -22.05 10.18
C TRP A 371 -2.35 -21.62 8.71
N SER A 372 -3.18 -20.67 8.29
CA SER A 372 -3.06 -19.93 7.03
C SER A 372 -3.72 -18.54 7.18
N ALA A 373 -3.61 -17.69 6.16
CA ALA A 373 -4.31 -16.39 6.16
C ALA A 373 -5.86 -16.53 6.07
N GLU A 374 -6.35 -17.69 5.61
CA GLU A 374 -7.78 -18.03 5.60
C GLU A 374 -8.23 -18.58 6.95
N HIS A 375 -7.45 -19.51 7.52
CA HIS A 375 -7.73 -20.18 8.79
C HIS A 375 -6.59 -19.91 9.79
N PRO A 376 -6.61 -18.80 10.54
CA PRO A 376 -5.55 -18.44 11.48
C PRO A 376 -5.62 -19.26 12.78
N ASN A 377 -5.58 -20.59 12.67
CA ASN A 377 -5.64 -21.50 13.81
C ASN A 377 -4.37 -21.36 14.66
N LEU A 378 -4.55 -20.97 15.92
CA LEU A 378 -3.46 -20.78 16.87
C LEU A 378 -3.60 -21.67 18.08
N TYR A 379 -2.48 -22.28 18.46
CA TYR A 379 -2.26 -22.94 19.74
C TYR A 379 -1.44 -22.04 20.65
N THR A 380 -1.32 -22.42 21.93
CA THR A 380 -0.43 -21.75 22.88
C THR A 380 0.58 -22.75 23.44
N ALA A 381 1.86 -22.51 23.18
CA ALA A 381 2.92 -23.25 23.84
C ALA A 381 3.30 -22.52 25.13
N VAL A 382 3.13 -23.18 26.28
CA VAL A 382 3.54 -22.68 27.59
C VAL A 382 4.81 -23.39 28.01
N LEU A 383 5.88 -22.63 28.20
CA LEU A 383 7.20 -23.12 28.63
C LEU A 383 7.37 -22.83 30.11
N VAL A 384 7.72 -23.85 30.90
CA VAL A 384 7.95 -23.74 32.35
C VAL A 384 9.37 -24.18 32.64
N LEU A 385 10.18 -23.27 33.18
CA LEU A 385 11.52 -23.59 33.66
C LEU A 385 11.44 -24.02 35.12
N ARG A 386 12.00 -25.20 35.41
CA ARG A 386 12.12 -25.76 36.76
C ARG A 386 13.56 -25.89 37.20
N ASP A 387 13.79 -25.65 38.48
CA ASP A 387 15.06 -25.91 39.14
C ASP A 387 15.32 -27.41 39.39
N PRO A 388 16.51 -27.80 39.87
CA PRO A 388 16.82 -29.20 40.18
C PRO A 388 15.97 -29.81 41.31
N ALA A 389 15.29 -28.99 42.12
CA ALA A 389 14.36 -29.45 43.16
C ALA A 389 12.93 -29.65 42.60
N GLY A 390 12.66 -29.21 41.37
CA GLY A 390 11.37 -29.30 40.68
C GLY A 390 10.49 -28.06 40.84
N GLU A 391 10.97 -27.01 41.49
CA GLU A 391 10.23 -25.77 41.71
C GLU A 391 10.19 -24.93 40.44
N VAL A 392 9.07 -24.23 40.20
CA VAL A 392 8.91 -23.35 39.03
C VAL A 392 9.66 -22.05 39.24
N LEU A 393 10.58 -21.73 38.33
CA LEU A 393 11.30 -20.45 38.33
C LEU A 393 10.66 -19.42 37.39
N GLU A 394 10.19 -19.88 36.23
CA GLU A 394 9.69 -19.04 35.15
C GLU A 394 8.59 -19.75 34.38
N THR A 395 7.62 -18.98 33.89
CA THR A 395 6.61 -19.42 32.93
C THR A 395 6.59 -18.42 31.78
N LEU A 396 6.78 -18.90 30.56
CA LEU A 396 6.67 -18.14 29.31
C LEU A 396 5.57 -18.74 28.44
N SER A 397 5.14 -18.00 27.43
CA SER A 397 4.31 -18.55 26.37
C SER A 397 4.54 -17.87 25.02
N THR A 398 4.14 -18.58 23.97
CA THR A 398 4.02 -18.05 22.60
C THR A 398 2.80 -18.66 21.93
N ARG A 399 2.20 -17.91 21.00
CA ARG A 399 1.24 -18.48 20.04
C ARG A 399 2.00 -19.33 19.02
N VAL A 400 1.34 -20.39 18.54
CA VAL A 400 1.92 -21.34 17.58
C VAL A 400 0.88 -21.62 16.50
N GLY A 401 1.18 -21.28 15.25
CA GLY A 401 0.45 -21.74 14.08
C GLY A 401 1.21 -22.89 13.41
N PHE A 402 0.58 -24.07 13.31
CA PHE A 402 1.18 -25.19 12.58
C PHE A 402 1.07 -24.92 11.08
N ARG A 403 2.19 -24.63 10.42
CA ARG A 403 2.21 -24.40 8.97
C ARG A 403 3.57 -24.77 8.38
N GLU A 404 3.59 -25.01 7.09
CA GLU A 404 4.81 -25.07 6.27
C GLU A 404 4.73 -23.97 5.20
N PHE A 405 5.78 -23.16 5.09
CA PHE A 405 5.96 -22.27 3.94
C PHE A 405 7.36 -22.53 3.39
N ALA A 406 7.43 -23.04 2.16
CA ALA A 406 8.68 -23.51 1.60
C ALA A 406 8.67 -23.39 0.07
N MET A 407 9.87 -23.41 -0.51
CA MET A 407 10.06 -23.59 -1.94
C MET A 407 9.94 -25.07 -2.29
N VAL A 408 8.92 -25.46 -3.03
CA VAL A 408 8.67 -26.86 -3.43
C VAL A 408 8.32 -26.91 -4.92
N ASP A 409 9.06 -27.72 -5.66
CA ASP A 409 8.95 -27.86 -7.13
C ASP A 409 9.04 -26.52 -7.89
N GLY A 410 9.85 -25.59 -7.37
CA GLY A 410 10.08 -24.28 -7.98
C GLY A 410 9.02 -23.21 -7.68
N LEU A 411 8.08 -23.48 -6.77
CA LEU A 411 7.05 -22.52 -6.35
C LEU A 411 7.06 -22.34 -4.83
N MET A 412 6.70 -21.15 -4.38
CA MET A 412 6.35 -20.93 -2.98
C MET A 412 5.02 -21.62 -2.67
N ARG A 413 5.00 -22.42 -1.60
CA ARG A 413 3.79 -23.12 -1.17
C ARG A 413 3.51 -22.90 0.30
N ILE A 414 2.24 -22.77 0.64
CA ILE A 414 1.72 -22.77 2.01
C ILE A 414 0.95 -24.07 2.23
N ASN A 415 1.39 -24.89 3.18
CA ASN A 415 0.78 -26.19 3.51
C ASN A 415 0.55 -27.11 2.28
N GLY A 416 1.48 -27.08 1.31
CA GLY A 416 1.41 -27.87 0.08
C GLY A 416 0.72 -27.18 -1.11
N GLU A 417 0.02 -26.07 -0.89
CA GLU A 417 -0.72 -25.36 -1.94
C GLU A 417 0.09 -24.16 -2.49
N PRO A 418 0.10 -23.93 -3.82
CA PRO A 418 0.82 -22.81 -4.42
C PRO A 418 0.14 -21.49 -4.02
N ILE A 419 0.91 -20.59 -3.39
CA ILE A 419 0.38 -19.32 -2.93
C ILE A 419 0.27 -18.31 -4.08
N THR A 420 -0.74 -17.46 -4.05
CA THR A 420 -0.76 -16.19 -4.80
C THR A 420 -0.81 -15.03 -3.80
N ILE A 421 0.18 -14.16 -3.86
CA ILE A 421 0.33 -13.01 -2.97
C ILE A 421 -0.59 -11.88 -3.48
N LYS A 422 -1.64 -11.60 -2.72
CA LYS A 422 -2.57 -10.48 -2.88
C LYS A 422 -2.18 -9.42 -1.84
N GLY A 423 -1.06 -8.75 -2.07
CA GLY A 423 -0.32 -8.01 -1.06
C GLY A 423 -0.39 -6.48 -1.16
N VAL A 424 -0.02 -5.81 -0.07
CA VAL A 424 0.26 -4.36 -0.03
C VAL A 424 1.56 -4.08 0.73
N ASN A 425 2.31 -3.06 0.32
CA ASN A 425 3.37 -2.46 1.11
C ASN A 425 2.74 -1.56 2.19
N ARG A 426 3.27 -1.56 3.41
CA ARG A 426 2.73 -0.77 4.54
C ARG A 426 3.83 -0.13 5.36
N HIS A 427 3.87 1.20 5.33
CA HIS A 427 4.60 2.02 6.30
C HIS A 427 3.85 2.19 7.64
N GLU A 428 4.61 2.35 8.74
CA GLU A 428 4.06 2.67 10.05
C GLU A 428 3.84 4.18 10.23
N LEU A 429 2.70 4.68 9.76
CA LEU A 429 2.31 6.08 9.95
C LEU A 429 0.81 6.26 10.25
N HIS A 430 0.52 7.04 11.28
CA HIS A 430 -0.79 7.59 11.58
C HIS A 430 -0.77 9.12 11.46
N PRO A 431 -1.76 9.77 10.83
CA PRO A 431 -1.72 11.19 10.49
C PRO A 431 -1.59 12.13 11.71
N ASP A 432 -2.11 11.72 12.88
CA ASP A 432 -2.01 12.51 14.12
C ASP A 432 -0.92 12.04 15.09
N ARG A 433 -0.31 10.86 14.88
CA ARG A 433 0.61 10.23 15.85
C ARG A 433 1.99 9.92 15.27
N GLY A 434 2.18 10.11 13.96
CA GLY A 434 3.41 9.71 13.29
C GLY A 434 3.59 8.20 13.39
N SER A 435 4.78 7.78 13.79
CA SER A 435 5.16 6.37 13.93
C SER A 435 4.76 5.75 15.28
N ALA A 436 4.20 6.54 16.21
CA ALA A 436 3.74 6.06 17.52
C ALA A 436 2.33 5.43 17.44
N LEU A 437 2.23 4.32 16.70
CA LEU A 437 0.98 3.59 16.47
C LEU A 437 0.45 2.92 17.75
N THR A 438 -0.88 2.90 17.88
CA THR A 438 -1.58 2.12 18.92
C THR A 438 -2.00 0.75 18.41
N ARG A 439 -2.42 -0.13 19.33
CA ARG A 439 -3.05 -1.41 18.97
C ARG A 439 -4.25 -1.20 18.06
N GLU A 440 -5.08 -0.21 18.38
CA GLU A 440 -6.31 0.11 17.65
C GLU A 440 -6.00 0.55 16.22
N ASP A 441 -4.91 1.29 16.01
CA ASP A 441 -4.45 1.71 14.68
C ASP A 441 -4.08 0.51 13.81
N MET A 442 -3.26 -0.39 14.35
CA MET A 442 -2.83 -1.60 13.62
C MET A 442 -4.02 -2.53 13.34
N VAL A 443 -4.97 -2.65 14.28
CA VAL A 443 -6.21 -3.42 14.07
C VAL A 443 -7.08 -2.77 12.98
N ALA A 444 -7.18 -1.44 12.95
CA ALA A 444 -7.91 -0.73 11.91
C ALA A 444 -7.31 -0.99 10.52
N ASP A 445 -5.98 -0.92 10.40
CA ASP A 445 -5.27 -1.22 9.16
C ASP A 445 -5.56 -2.65 8.68
N ILE A 446 -5.36 -3.65 9.56
CA ILE A 446 -5.60 -5.07 9.24
C ILE A 446 -7.05 -5.31 8.82
N ARG A 447 -8.02 -4.67 9.49
CA ARG A 447 -9.44 -4.77 9.11
C ARG A 447 -9.71 -4.21 7.74
N VAL A 448 -9.10 -3.08 7.38
CA VAL A 448 -9.25 -2.50 6.05
C VAL A 448 -8.66 -3.43 5.00
N MET A 449 -7.44 -3.94 5.22
CA MET A 449 -6.76 -4.90 4.34
C MET A 449 -7.61 -6.16 4.10
N LYS A 450 -8.04 -6.84 5.16
CA LYS A 450 -8.87 -8.06 5.04
C LYS A 450 -10.18 -7.80 4.30
N ARG A 451 -10.82 -6.66 4.53
CA ARG A 451 -12.05 -6.23 3.82
C ARG A 451 -11.82 -5.81 2.36
N MET A 452 -10.57 -5.64 1.95
CA MET A 452 -10.14 -5.42 0.57
C MET A 452 -9.59 -6.70 -0.08
N ASN A 453 -9.80 -7.87 0.55
CA ASN A 453 -9.31 -9.16 0.09
C ASN A 453 -7.76 -9.26 0.02
N VAL A 454 -7.06 -8.41 0.77
CA VAL A 454 -5.60 -8.51 0.93
C VAL A 454 -5.27 -9.71 1.83
N ASN A 455 -4.31 -10.53 1.41
CA ASN A 455 -3.84 -11.69 2.17
C ASN A 455 -2.40 -11.56 2.69
N ALA A 456 -1.64 -10.56 2.22
CA ALA A 456 -0.23 -10.40 2.56
C ALA A 456 0.17 -8.93 2.78
N VAL A 457 1.18 -8.72 3.63
CA VAL A 457 1.78 -7.41 3.89
C VAL A 457 3.30 -7.51 3.81
N ARG A 458 3.93 -6.56 3.11
CA ARG A 458 5.37 -6.29 3.20
C ARG A 458 5.59 -5.12 4.16
N THR A 459 6.47 -5.29 5.13
CA THR A 459 6.78 -4.25 6.12
C THR A 459 7.79 -3.24 5.55
N SER A 460 7.32 -2.39 4.64
CA SER A 460 8.15 -1.41 3.92
C SER A 460 8.66 -0.31 4.87
N HIS A 461 9.97 -0.10 5.05
CA HIS A 461 11.11 -0.99 4.70
C HIS A 461 11.95 -1.26 5.95
N TYR A 462 11.29 -1.82 6.96
CA TYR A 462 11.82 -2.05 8.28
C TYR A 462 10.89 -3.01 9.06
N PRO A 463 11.38 -3.65 10.13
CA PRO A 463 10.53 -4.44 10.99
C PRO A 463 9.50 -3.55 11.69
N ASN A 464 8.22 -3.93 11.60
CA ASN A 464 7.13 -3.24 12.29
C ASN A 464 7.18 -3.48 13.81
N ASP A 465 6.25 -2.86 14.54
CA ASP A 465 6.07 -3.13 15.97
C ASP A 465 5.79 -4.63 16.21
N PRO A 466 6.40 -5.29 17.22
CA PRO A 466 6.13 -6.69 17.55
C PRO A 466 4.63 -7.03 17.67
N LEU A 467 3.81 -6.08 18.10
CA LEU A 467 2.36 -6.22 18.20
C LEU A 467 1.69 -6.46 16.83
N PHE A 468 2.24 -5.92 15.75
CA PHE A 468 1.71 -6.11 14.40
C PHE A 468 1.78 -7.58 13.97
N TYR A 469 2.88 -8.28 14.27
CA TYR A 469 3.04 -9.71 13.96
C TYR A 469 2.14 -10.59 14.83
N GLU A 470 2.00 -10.26 16.12
CA GLU A 470 1.01 -10.91 17.00
C GLU A 470 -0.42 -10.75 16.43
N LEU A 471 -0.74 -9.58 15.87
CA LEU A 471 -2.01 -9.32 15.22
C LEU A 471 -2.15 -10.04 13.87
N ALA A 472 -1.10 -10.09 13.04
CA ALA A 472 -1.11 -10.79 11.76
C ALA A 472 -1.31 -12.31 11.94
N ASP A 473 -0.70 -12.90 12.98
CA ASP A 473 -0.93 -14.28 13.38
C ASP A 473 -2.41 -14.53 13.72
N VAL A 474 -3.04 -13.61 14.46
CA VAL A 474 -4.43 -13.73 14.95
C VAL A 474 -5.46 -13.47 13.85
N TYR A 475 -5.23 -12.49 12.99
CA TYR A 475 -6.18 -12.07 11.96
C TYR A 475 -6.01 -12.84 10.64
N GLY A 476 -4.88 -13.51 10.45
CA GLY A 476 -4.56 -14.24 9.23
C GLY A 476 -4.12 -13.30 8.11
N LEU A 477 -2.86 -12.86 8.19
CA LEU A 477 -2.13 -12.21 7.11
C LEU A 477 -0.75 -12.85 6.98
N TYR A 478 -0.31 -13.06 5.75
CA TYR A 478 1.08 -13.41 5.46
C TYR A 478 1.95 -12.17 5.55
N VAL A 479 3.14 -12.29 6.12
CA VAL A 479 4.06 -11.17 6.31
C VAL A 479 5.39 -11.49 5.65
N MET A 480 5.83 -10.58 4.77
CA MET A 480 7.23 -10.46 4.39
C MET A 480 7.86 -9.45 5.34
N ASP A 481 8.73 -9.95 6.20
CA ASP A 481 9.38 -9.17 7.24
C ASP A 481 10.73 -8.66 6.74
N GLU A 482 10.89 -7.34 6.69
CA GLU A 482 11.99 -6.69 6.00
C GLU A 482 12.97 -6.05 6.98
N THR A 483 14.26 -6.29 6.72
CA THR A 483 15.35 -5.67 7.47
C THR A 483 15.35 -4.16 7.26
N ASN A 484 15.55 -3.39 8.32
CA ASN A 484 15.73 -1.94 8.27
C ASN A 484 17.07 -1.59 7.59
N LEU A 485 17.10 -1.64 6.27
CA LEU A 485 18.29 -1.38 5.46
C LEU A 485 17.86 -0.80 4.11
N GLU A 486 18.03 0.51 3.97
CA GLU A 486 17.90 1.23 2.71
C GLU A 486 18.97 2.32 2.63
N THR A 487 19.74 2.32 1.54
CA THR A 487 20.83 3.28 1.30
C THR A 487 20.61 4.02 -0.02
N HIS A 488 19.34 4.33 -0.36
CA HIS A 488 18.94 4.76 -1.70
C HIS A 488 19.82 5.87 -2.27
N GLY A 489 20.09 6.94 -1.51
CA GLY A 489 20.93 8.05 -1.95
C GLY A 489 22.41 7.72 -2.23
N ILE A 490 22.91 6.56 -1.78
CA ILE A 490 24.31 6.09 -1.96
C ILE A 490 24.41 4.62 -2.40
N ARG A 491 23.30 4.01 -2.86
CA ARG A 491 23.18 2.56 -3.11
C ARG A 491 24.15 2.01 -4.16
N ASP A 492 24.66 2.88 -5.02
CA ASP A 492 25.64 2.53 -6.06
C ASP A 492 27.01 2.16 -5.46
N GLU A 493 27.30 2.55 -4.21
CA GLU A 493 28.57 2.29 -3.53
C GLU A 493 28.37 1.54 -2.20
N TYR A 494 27.39 1.93 -1.36
CA TYR A 494 27.20 1.42 -0.01
C TYR A 494 25.85 0.69 0.18
N PRO A 495 25.78 -0.36 1.02
CA PRO A 495 26.89 -0.95 1.78
C PRO A 495 27.85 -1.76 0.92
N GLY A 496 27.46 -2.13 -0.31
CA GLY A 496 28.37 -2.72 -1.30
C GLY A 496 29.16 -3.93 -0.78
N SER A 497 30.47 -3.92 -1.03
CA SER A 497 31.42 -4.88 -0.46
C SER A 497 32.37 -4.22 0.55
N HIS A 498 31.90 -3.21 1.26
CA HIS A 498 32.66 -2.46 2.26
C HIS A 498 32.68 -3.21 3.60
N PRO A 499 33.85 -3.69 4.09
CA PRO A 499 33.93 -4.51 5.29
C PRO A 499 33.49 -3.79 6.57
N GLU A 500 33.68 -2.47 6.64
CA GLU A 500 33.27 -1.63 7.76
C GLU A 500 31.74 -1.54 7.95
N TRP A 501 30.95 -1.97 6.97
CA TRP A 501 29.48 -2.05 7.05
C TRP A 501 28.97 -3.45 7.40
N THR A 502 29.81 -4.49 7.26
CA THR A 502 29.37 -5.89 7.33
C THR A 502 28.72 -6.21 8.67
N ASP A 503 29.32 -5.79 9.78
CA ASP A 503 28.80 -6.11 11.11
C ASP A 503 27.46 -5.41 11.38
N ALA A 504 27.31 -4.16 10.94
CA ALA A 504 26.08 -3.39 11.11
C ALA A 504 24.91 -3.99 10.32
N VAL A 505 25.10 -4.31 9.04
CA VAL A 505 24.01 -4.87 8.20
C VAL A 505 23.65 -6.29 8.61
N VAL A 506 24.64 -7.12 8.98
CA VAL A 506 24.37 -8.47 9.51
C VAL A 506 23.70 -8.40 10.88
N ALA A 507 24.02 -7.41 11.71
CA ALA A 507 23.32 -7.19 12.98
C ALA A 507 21.85 -6.81 12.79
N ARG A 508 21.53 -5.94 11.82
CA ARG A 508 20.14 -5.59 11.48
C ARG A 508 19.33 -6.83 11.05
N ALA A 509 19.89 -7.69 10.18
CA ALA A 509 19.26 -8.97 9.81
C ALA A 509 19.09 -9.92 11.02
N LYS A 510 20.10 -9.99 11.89
CA LYS A 510 20.04 -10.77 13.14
C LYS A 510 18.91 -10.33 14.05
N ASN A 511 18.74 -9.03 14.23
CA ASN A 511 17.73 -8.46 15.11
C ASN A 511 16.32 -8.89 14.68
N VAL A 512 16.01 -8.75 13.38
CA VAL A 512 14.72 -9.15 12.78
C VAL A 512 14.47 -10.65 12.99
N VAL A 513 15.36 -11.50 12.47
CA VAL A 513 15.16 -12.95 12.50
C VAL A 513 15.07 -13.47 13.94
N HIS A 514 15.93 -13.00 14.85
CA HIS A 514 15.85 -13.44 16.24
C HIS A 514 14.56 -13.01 16.92
N ARG A 515 14.08 -11.79 16.68
CA ARG A 515 12.85 -11.25 17.29
C ARG A 515 11.61 -12.01 16.81
N ASP A 516 11.53 -12.28 15.50
CA ASP A 516 10.25 -12.61 14.86
C ASP A 516 10.14 -14.07 14.36
N LYS A 517 11.20 -14.88 14.47
CA LYS A 517 11.26 -16.30 14.03
C LYS A 517 10.10 -17.22 14.46
N ASN A 518 9.36 -16.88 15.51
CA ASN A 518 8.29 -17.72 16.05
C ASN A 518 6.90 -17.34 15.53
N HIS A 519 6.76 -16.24 14.78
CA HIS A 519 5.50 -15.85 14.17
C HIS A 519 5.15 -16.75 12.99
N ALA A 520 3.90 -17.23 12.97
CA ALA A 520 3.41 -18.10 11.90
C ALA A 520 3.20 -17.31 10.61
N SER A 521 2.77 -16.05 10.75
CA SER A 521 2.54 -15.07 9.69
C SER A 521 3.78 -14.70 8.90
N VAL A 522 4.97 -14.67 9.53
CA VAL A 522 6.21 -14.33 8.84
C VAL A 522 6.65 -15.49 7.95
N ILE A 523 6.45 -15.34 6.64
CA ILE A 523 6.71 -16.37 5.64
C ILE A 523 7.98 -16.12 4.82
N ILE A 524 8.40 -14.86 4.69
CA ILE A 524 9.56 -14.45 3.90
C ILE A 524 10.41 -13.46 4.72
N TRP A 525 11.73 -13.64 4.69
CA TRP A 525 12.71 -12.67 5.19
C TRP A 525 13.21 -11.81 4.04
N SER A 526 13.07 -10.48 4.12
CA SER A 526 13.63 -9.55 3.13
C SER A 526 14.90 -8.89 3.68
N LEU A 527 15.97 -8.85 2.87
CA LEU A 527 17.28 -8.33 3.29
C LEU A 527 17.34 -6.80 3.38
N GLY A 528 16.38 -6.08 2.80
CA GLY A 528 16.34 -4.63 2.75
C GLY A 528 15.65 -4.13 1.48
N ASN A 529 15.79 -2.84 1.19
CA ASN A 529 15.21 -2.18 0.04
C ASN A 529 16.24 -1.28 -0.64
N GLU A 530 16.29 -1.29 -1.98
CA GLU A 530 17.05 -0.33 -2.81
C GLU A 530 18.46 0.04 -2.30
N ALA A 531 19.19 -0.92 -1.74
CA ALA A 531 20.48 -0.73 -1.10
C ALA A 531 21.66 -1.30 -1.93
N GLY A 532 21.48 -1.47 -3.24
CA GLY A 532 22.49 -2.03 -4.14
C GLY A 532 22.70 -3.52 -3.93
N GLY A 533 23.93 -4.02 -4.10
CA GLY A 533 24.28 -5.44 -3.94
C GLY A 533 25.69 -5.63 -3.37
N GLY A 534 26.24 -6.85 -3.44
CA GLY A 534 27.63 -7.13 -3.05
C GLY A 534 27.79 -8.10 -1.87
N SER A 535 29.02 -8.22 -1.33
CA SER A 535 29.36 -9.25 -0.34
C SER A 535 28.64 -9.09 1.00
N ASN A 536 28.19 -7.88 1.32
CA ASN A 536 27.43 -7.62 2.54
C ASN A 536 26.07 -8.33 2.52
N PHE A 537 25.37 -8.34 1.39
CA PHE A 537 24.10 -9.07 1.22
C PHE A 537 24.30 -10.58 1.21
N VAL A 538 25.41 -11.08 0.65
CA VAL A 538 25.78 -12.50 0.75
C VAL A 538 26.00 -12.89 2.22
N ALA A 539 26.68 -12.05 3.00
CA ALA A 539 26.90 -12.31 4.43
C ALA A 539 25.58 -12.32 5.23
N MET A 540 24.63 -11.44 4.89
CA MET A 540 23.28 -11.44 5.48
C MET A 540 22.52 -12.72 5.11
N HIS A 541 22.43 -13.04 3.81
CA HIS A 541 21.77 -14.25 3.31
C HIS A 541 22.35 -15.52 3.98
N ASP A 542 23.68 -15.68 3.95
CA ASP A 542 24.36 -16.85 4.49
C ASP A 542 24.12 -16.98 6.01
N TRP A 543 24.11 -15.86 6.73
CA TRP A 543 23.77 -15.88 8.14
C TRP A 543 22.33 -16.34 8.37
N ILE A 544 21.34 -15.77 7.67
CA ILE A 544 19.93 -16.16 7.80
C ILE A 544 19.78 -17.63 7.46
N ARG A 545 20.32 -18.09 6.32
CA ARG A 545 20.24 -19.50 5.89
C ARG A 545 20.88 -20.46 6.89
N SER A 546 21.96 -20.05 7.55
CA SER A 546 22.60 -20.85 8.59
C SER A 546 21.76 -21.00 9.86
N TYR A 547 20.82 -20.08 10.08
CA TYR A 547 19.93 -20.06 11.23
C TYR A 547 18.55 -20.63 10.90
N ASP A 548 17.88 -20.14 9.87
CA ASP A 548 16.57 -20.57 9.37
C ASP A 548 16.73 -21.12 7.94
N ASP A 549 16.74 -22.45 7.83
CA ASP A 549 16.97 -23.18 6.58
C ASP A 549 15.69 -23.46 5.80
N VAL A 550 14.52 -23.02 6.29
CA VAL A 550 13.21 -23.35 5.70
C VAL A 550 12.54 -22.15 5.05
N ARG A 551 12.56 -20.98 5.71
CA ARG A 551 11.89 -19.79 5.15
C ARG A 551 12.60 -19.27 3.90
N VAL A 552 11.79 -18.65 3.04
CA VAL A 552 12.25 -18.00 1.81
C VAL A 552 12.97 -16.70 2.17
N ILE A 553 14.09 -16.44 1.52
CA ILE A 553 14.86 -15.19 1.60
C ILE A 553 14.67 -14.41 0.31
N HIS A 554 14.38 -13.13 0.42
CA HIS A 554 14.10 -12.21 -0.67
C HIS A 554 15.04 -11.00 -0.62
N TYR A 555 15.47 -10.53 -1.78
CA TYR A 555 16.00 -9.18 -1.95
C TYR A 555 15.90 -8.74 -3.41
N GLU A 556 15.31 -7.57 -3.66
CA GLU A 556 15.11 -7.05 -5.02
C GLU A 556 16.39 -6.45 -5.61
N GLY A 557 17.16 -5.72 -4.80
CA GLY A 557 18.36 -4.99 -5.27
C GLY A 557 19.48 -5.89 -5.82
N ASP A 558 19.42 -7.20 -5.56
CA ASP A 558 20.31 -8.20 -6.14
C ASP A 558 19.59 -9.55 -6.33
N ASP A 559 18.88 -9.70 -7.46
CA ASP A 559 18.09 -10.90 -7.82
C ASP A 559 18.94 -12.11 -8.25
N ARG A 560 20.18 -12.22 -7.76
CA ARG A 560 20.99 -13.42 -7.98
C ARG A 560 20.49 -14.58 -7.10
N PRO A 561 20.48 -15.83 -7.61
CA PRO A 561 20.06 -17.00 -6.81
C PRO A 561 20.90 -17.24 -5.55
N GLU A 562 22.10 -16.67 -5.44
CA GLU A 562 22.91 -16.74 -4.22
C GLU A 562 22.44 -15.81 -3.09
N ILE A 563 21.54 -14.86 -3.37
CA ILE A 563 21.07 -13.83 -2.44
C ILE A 563 19.55 -13.87 -2.26
N SER A 564 18.80 -14.15 -3.34
CA SER A 564 17.33 -14.21 -3.33
C SER A 564 16.81 -15.55 -3.85
N ASP A 565 15.90 -16.18 -3.09
CA ASP A 565 15.23 -17.43 -3.47
C ASP A 565 14.15 -17.22 -4.54
N VAL A 566 13.68 -15.98 -4.69
CA VAL A 566 12.61 -15.59 -5.62
C VAL A 566 13.11 -14.50 -6.56
N ARG A 567 12.54 -14.46 -7.76
CA ARG A 567 12.70 -13.32 -8.66
C ARG A 567 11.77 -12.20 -8.24
N SER A 568 12.26 -10.98 -8.31
CA SER A 568 11.44 -9.80 -8.05
C SER A 568 11.92 -8.61 -8.85
N ALA A 569 11.01 -7.68 -9.09
CA ALA A 569 11.30 -6.37 -9.64
C ALA A 569 10.20 -5.40 -9.19
N MET A 570 10.53 -4.11 -9.24
CA MET A 570 9.58 -3.03 -9.00
C MET A 570 9.04 -2.47 -10.32
N TYR A 571 7.73 -2.18 -10.36
CA TYR A 571 7.05 -1.36 -11.37
C TYR A 571 7.16 -1.80 -12.85
N GLU A 572 7.44 -3.09 -13.11
CA GLU A 572 7.42 -3.64 -14.47
C GLU A 572 6.01 -3.57 -15.07
N SER A 573 5.91 -3.26 -16.37
CA SER A 573 4.62 -3.23 -17.08
C SER A 573 3.96 -4.62 -17.13
N PRO A 574 2.63 -4.72 -17.34
CA PRO A 574 1.97 -6.03 -17.47
C PRO A 574 2.62 -6.94 -18.52
N SER A 575 3.00 -6.38 -19.69
CA SER A 575 3.68 -7.15 -20.74
C SER A 575 5.04 -7.69 -20.29
N ARG A 576 5.80 -6.90 -19.52
CA ARG A 576 7.10 -7.34 -19.00
C ARG A 576 6.93 -8.42 -17.94
N VAL A 577 5.92 -8.32 -17.09
CA VAL A 577 5.55 -9.37 -16.12
C VAL A 577 5.16 -10.67 -16.84
N GLU A 578 4.38 -10.60 -17.92
CA GLU A 578 4.07 -11.79 -18.74
C GLU A 578 5.33 -12.42 -19.34
N GLU A 579 6.29 -11.62 -19.81
CA GLU A 579 7.57 -12.12 -20.30
C GLU A 579 8.34 -12.93 -19.23
N ARG A 580 8.27 -12.55 -17.95
CA ARG A 580 8.93 -13.27 -16.83
C ARG A 580 8.49 -14.72 -16.73
N ALA A 581 7.26 -15.04 -17.14
CA ALA A 581 6.74 -16.41 -17.10
C ALA A 581 7.41 -17.35 -18.11
N SER A 582 8.06 -16.80 -19.15
CA SER A 582 8.71 -17.57 -20.21
C SER A 582 10.24 -17.57 -20.13
N GLU A 583 10.83 -16.91 -19.15
CA GLU A 583 12.29 -16.86 -18.94
C GLU A 583 12.85 -18.22 -18.48
N SER A 584 14.16 -18.43 -18.68
CA SER A 584 14.81 -19.70 -18.31
C SER A 584 15.03 -19.88 -16.81
N ASP A 585 15.01 -18.78 -16.04
CA ASP A 585 15.02 -18.85 -14.59
C ASP A 585 13.64 -19.28 -14.10
N THR A 586 13.60 -20.36 -13.32
CA THR A 586 12.37 -21.04 -12.89
C THR A 586 11.99 -20.71 -11.45
N ARG A 587 12.77 -19.88 -10.75
CA ARG A 587 12.36 -19.30 -9.46
C ARG A 587 11.03 -18.56 -9.64
N PRO A 588 10.12 -18.58 -8.66
CA PRO A 588 8.87 -17.85 -8.76
C PRO A 588 9.14 -16.35 -8.81
N TYR A 589 8.28 -15.62 -9.51
CA TYR A 589 8.38 -14.19 -9.67
C TYR A 589 7.29 -13.49 -8.85
N VAL A 590 7.69 -12.48 -8.08
CA VAL A 590 6.82 -11.63 -7.27
C VAL A 590 7.07 -10.18 -7.63
N MET A 591 6.01 -9.45 -7.95
CA MET A 591 6.10 -8.00 -8.13
C MET A 591 6.22 -7.35 -6.73
N ILE A 592 7.44 -7.02 -6.29
CA ILE A 592 7.67 -6.57 -4.91
C ILE A 592 7.02 -5.21 -4.66
N GLU A 593 6.94 -4.38 -5.71
CA GLU A 593 6.18 -3.14 -5.77
C GLU A 593 5.56 -3.03 -7.16
N TYR A 594 4.24 -2.84 -7.24
CA TYR A 594 3.53 -2.61 -8.49
C TYR A 594 2.27 -1.78 -8.26
N ALA A 595 1.61 -1.36 -9.34
CA ALA A 595 0.38 -0.59 -9.28
C ALA A 595 0.52 0.64 -8.35
N HIS A 596 1.55 1.46 -8.61
CA HIS A 596 1.86 2.66 -7.84
C HIS A 596 0.62 3.56 -7.68
N SER A 597 0.11 3.67 -6.45
CA SER A 597 -1.24 4.14 -6.15
C SER A 597 -1.30 5.62 -5.76
N MET A 598 -0.32 6.42 -6.17
CA MET A 598 -0.27 7.88 -5.95
C MET A 598 -1.44 8.63 -6.60
N GLY A 599 -2.15 9.44 -5.79
CA GLY A 599 -3.31 10.19 -6.26
C GLY A 599 -4.40 9.29 -6.87
N ASN A 600 -5.04 9.75 -7.95
CA ASN A 600 -5.96 8.96 -8.78
C ASN A 600 -5.17 8.07 -9.77
N SER A 601 -4.99 6.80 -9.41
CA SER A 601 -4.11 5.83 -10.07
C SER A 601 -4.73 4.42 -10.06
N THR A 602 -3.91 3.36 -10.04
CA THR A 602 -4.31 1.94 -9.99
C THR A 602 -5.18 1.55 -11.20
N GLY A 603 -4.92 2.16 -12.35
CA GLY A 603 -5.45 1.76 -13.64
C GLY A 603 -4.75 0.51 -14.15
N ASN A 604 -5.40 -0.22 -15.05
CA ASN A 604 -4.99 -1.51 -15.61
C ASN A 604 -4.68 -2.62 -14.58
N PHE A 605 -5.17 -2.46 -13.35
CA PHE A 605 -4.90 -3.41 -12.28
C PHE A 605 -5.36 -4.83 -12.62
N ARG A 606 -6.49 -4.94 -13.33
CA ARG A 606 -7.03 -6.20 -13.80
C ARG A 606 -6.06 -6.95 -14.71
N GLU A 607 -5.35 -6.27 -15.60
CA GLU A 607 -4.45 -6.86 -16.59
C GLU A 607 -3.29 -7.59 -15.93
N TYR A 608 -2.70 -7.02 -14.88
CA TYR A 608 -1.70 -7.73 -14.07
C TYR A 608 -2.26 -9.05 -13.53
N TRP A 609 -3.49 -9.06 -13.03
CA TRP A 609 -4.09 -10.24 -12.43
C TRP A 609 -4.57 -11.28 -13.43
N ASP A 610 -5.05 -10.84 -14.60
CA ASP A 610 -5.38 -11.75 -15.69
C ASP A 610 -4.10 -12.50 -16.14
N ILE A 611 -2.93 -11.83 -16.12
CA ILE A 611 -1.61 -12.43 -16.40
C ILE A 611 -1.14 -13.34 -15.26
N VAL A 612 -1.18 -12.89 -14.00
CA VAL A 612 -0.79 -13.68 -12.82
C VAL A 612 -1.58 -14.99 -12.77
N ARG A 613 -2.90 -14.94 -13.00
CA ARG A 613 -3.77 -16.13 -13.02
C ARG A 613 -3.49 -17.09 -14.17
N ALA A 614 -2.84 -16.63 -15.24
CA ALA A 614 -2.52 -17.44 -16.39
C ALA A 614 -1.22 -18.25 -16.23
N HIS A 615 -0.38 -17.94 -15.22
CA HIS A 615 0.96 -18.49 -15.10
C HIS A 615 1.36 -18.81 -13.64
N ASP A 616 1.49 -20.09 -13.29
CA ASP A 616 1.82 -20.55 -11.93
C ASP A 616 3.10 -19.94 -11.33
N VAL A 617 4.10 -19.64 -12.18
CA VAL A 617 5.38 -19.06 -11.74
C VAL A 617 5.26 -17.59 -11.31
N LEU A 618 4.20 -16.89 -11.74
CA LEU A 618 3.91 -15.52 -11.34
C LEU A 618 3.03 -15.57 -10.07
N GLN A 619 3.63 -15.40 -8.89
CA GLN A 619 2.93 -15.64 -7.61
C GLN A 619 2.38 -14.35 -6.98
N GLY A 620 1.96 -13.38 -7.80
CA GLY A 620 1.33 -12.13 -7.37
C GLY A 620 2.32 -11.02 -7.02
N GLY A 621 1.97 -10.18 -6.04
CA GLY A 621 2.79 -9.02 -5.69
C GLY A 621 2.22 -8.15 -4.57
N TYR A 622 2.92 -7.06 -4.27
CA TYR A 622 2.54 -6.07 -3.25
C TYR A 622 2.31 -4.69 -3.88
N ILE A 623 1.08 -4.16 -3.75
CA ILE A 623 0.75 -2.80 -4.20
C ILE A 623 1.64 -1.78 -3.47
N TRP A 624 2.13 -0.76 -4.18
CA TRP A 624 2.72 0.43 -3.55
C TRP A 624 1.70 1.58 -3.51
N ASP A 625 1.17 1.98 -2.37
CA ASP A 625 1.24 1.33 -1.06
C ASP A 625 -0.13 1.28 -0.36
N PHE A 626 -0.17 0.91 0.92
CA PHE A 626 -1.42 0.77 1.66
C PHE A 626 -2.12 2.12 1.91
N ALA A 627 -1.45 3.09 2.52
CA ALA A 627 -2.08 4.32 2.99
C ALA A 627 -1.18 5.54 2.76
N ASP A 628 -1.76 6.65 2.32
CA ASP A 628 -1.01 7.89 2.09
C ASP A 628 -0.23 8.32 3.34
N GLN A 629 1.06 8.60 3.19
CA GLN A 629 1.85 9.20 4.25
C GLN A 629 1.60 10.71 4.28
N SER A 630 0.82 11.17 5.26
CA SER A 630 0.59 12.60 5.50
C SER A 630 0.34 12.86 6.97
N LEU A 631 0.62 14.09 7.42
CA LEU A 631 0.41 14.50 8.81
C LEU A 631 -0.68 15.56 8.89
N ARG A 632 -1.59 15.43 9.85
CA ARG A 632 -2.64 16.44 10.05
C ARG A 632 -2.04 17.72 10.58
N TRP A 633 -2.21 18.82 9.84
CA TRP A 633 -1.59 20.11 10.14
C TRP A 633 -2.60 21.26 10.13
N PRO A 634 -2.40 22.33 10.93
CA PRO A 634 -3.27 23.50 10.89
C PRO A 634 -3.20 24.24 9.55
N VAL A 635 -4.35 24.67 9.01
CA VAL A 635 -4.40 25.49 7.79
C VAL A 635 -3.65 26.82 8.01
N PRO A 636 -2.68 27.19 7.16
CA PRO A 636 -1.94 28.45 7.31
C PRO A 636 -2.86 29.67 7.32
N ASN A 637 -2.78 30.49 8.38
CA ASN A 637 -3.62 31.69 8.59
C ASN A 637 -5.14 31.44 8.56
N GLY A 638 -5.59 30.18 8.68
CA GLY A 638 -6.99 29.77 8.54
C GLY A 638 -7.56 29.14 9.82
N ARG A 639 -8.70 28.45 9.65
CA ARG A 639 -9.30 27.60 10.69
C ARG A 639 -9.33 26.16 10.18
N GLY A 640 -9.22 25.21 11.11
CA GLY A 640 -9.25 23.78 10.79
C GLY A 640 -7.87 23.22 10.46
N THR A 641 -7.87 22.01 9.91
CA THR A 641 -6.67 21.24 9.59
C THR A 641 -6.76 20.67 8.18
N TYR A 642 -5.62 20.36 7.59
CA TYR A 642 -5.49 19.63 6.34
C TYR A 642 -4.44 18.52 6.50
N LEU A 643 -4.30 17.64 5.51
CA LEU A 643 -3.26 16.61 5.50
C LEU A 643 -2.03 17.17 4.75
N ALA A 644 -0.97 17.43 5.50
CA ALA A 644 0.26 18.02 5.00
C ALA A 644 1.25 16.97 4.47
N TYR A 645 2.05 17.39 3.51
CA TYR A 645 3.12 16.61 2.89
C TYR A 645 4.39 17.46 2.70
N GLY A 646 5.46 16.89 2.12
CA GLY A 646 6.76 17.56 2.01
C GLY A 646 6.69 18.98 1.45
N GLY A 647 7.44 19.90 2.06
CA GLY A 647 7.42 21.33 1.74
C GLY A 647 6.30 22.13 2.40
N ASP A 648 5.46 21.51 3.24
CA ASP A 648 4.49 22.24 4.08
C ASP A 648 5.05 22.63 5.45
N TRP A 649 6.14 21.99 5.89
CA TRP A 649 6.73 22.23 7.21
C TRP A 649 7.92 23.21 7.17
N GLY A 650 8.25 23.72 5.98
CA GLY A 650 9.42 24.55 5.73
C GLY A 650 10.70 23.76 5.46
N ASP A 651 10.56 22.44 5.24
CA ASP A 651 11.61 21.51 4.82
C ASP A 651 12.06 21.78 3.37
N ASP A 652 13.38 21.88 3.17
CA ASP A 652 14.04 22.15 1.89
C ASP A 652 15.47 21.55 1.86
N PRO A 653 15.78 20.60 0.96
CA PRO A 653 14.92 20.06 -0.09
C PRO A 653 13.76 19.22 0.45
N ASN A 654 12.74 19.01 -0.40
CA ASN A 654 11.64 18.08 -0.19
C ASN A 654 11.15 17.50 -1.53
N ASP A 655 10.44 16.38 -1.49
CA ASP A 655 9.89 15.69 -2.67
C ASP A 655 8.36 15.79 -2.79
N GLY A 656 7.76 16.83 -2.19
CA GLY A 656 6.34 17.15 -2.36
C GLY A 656 5.39 16.03 -1.91
N ASN A 657 4.37 15.73 -2.72
CA ASN A 657 3.34 14.73 -2.41
C ASN A 657 3.75 13.30 -2.80
N PHE A 658 5.01 13.06 -3.14
CA PHE A 658 5.48 11.73 -3.53
C PHE A 658 5.36 10.70 -2.39
N CYS A 659 5.14 11.14 -1.14
CA CYS A 659 4.80 10.29 0.01
C CYS A 659 3.32 9.82 0.05
N ALA A 660 2.44 10.36 -0.78
CA ALA A 660 1.01 10.04 -0.79
C ALA A 660 0.69 8.98 -1.86
N ASN A 661 1.01 7.71 -1.57
CA ASN A 661 0.90 6.61 -2.54
C ASN A 661 -0.17 5.57 -2.20
N GLY A 662 -1.05 5.87 -1.25
CA GLY A 662 -1.94 4.87 -0.67
C GLY A 662 -3.10 4.47 -1.56
N VAL A 663 -3.38 3.17 -1.63
CA VAL A 663 -4.66 2.66 -2.15
C VAL A 663 -5.85 3.15 -1.30
N VAL A 664 -5.63 3.39 0.00
CA VAL A 664 -6.53 4.15 0.88
C VAL A 664 -5.92 5.48 1.30
N THR A 665 -6.78 6.41 1.73
CA THR A 665 -6.31 7.72 2.23
C THR A 665 -5.55 7.57 3.56
N ALA A 666 -4.84 8.62 3.98
CA ALA A 666 -4.13 8.63 5.27
C ALA A 666 -5.02 8.31 6.49
N ASP A 667 -6.30 8.68 6.41
CA ASP A 667 -7.33 8.36 7.41
C ASP A 667 -8.04 7.02 7.15
N ARG A 668 -7.46 6.17 6.30
CA ARG A 668 -7.96 4.84 5.88
C ARG A 668 -9.32 4.89 5.17
N GLY A 669 -9.64 6.04 4.56
CA GLY A 669 -10.80 6.24 3.71
C GLY A 669 -10.65 5.50 2.37
N ARG A 670 -11.76 4.94 1.88
CA ARG A 670 -11.79 4.18 0.61
C ARG A 670 -12.23 5.08 -0.53
N ASN A 671 -11.63 4.89 -1.70
CA ASN A 671 -11.97 5.55 -2.95
C ASN A 671 -12.11 4.51 -4.08
N GLY A 672 -12.20 4.95 -5.33
CA GLY A 672 -12.33 4.06 -6.50
C GLY A 672 -11.16 3.07 -6.67
N LYS A 673 -9.94 3.41 -6.22
CA LYS A 673 -8.78 2.48 -6.25
C LYS A 673 -9.03 1.29 -5.34
N ALA A 674 -9.44 1.55 -4.10
CA ALA A 674 -9.71 0.51 -3.11
C ALA A 674 -10.86 -0.43 -3.53
N ALA A 675 -11.87 0.10 -4.24
CA ALA A 675 -12.94 -0.71 -4.80
C ALA A 675 -12.43 -1.66 -5.89
N GLU A 676 -11.61 -1.16 -6.81
CA GLU A 676 -10.99 -1.98 -7.88
C GLU A 676 -10.12 -3.10 -7.29
N VAL A 677 -9.24 -2.75 -6.33
CA VAL A 677 -8.39 -3.73 -5.66
C VAL A 677 -9.21 -4.82 -4.98
N LYS A 678 -10.24 -4.45 -4.21
CA LYS A 678 -11.14 -5.43 -3.57
C LYS A 678 -11.75 -6.40 -4.58
N HIS A 679 -12.26 -5.88 -5.70
CA HIS A 679 -12.91 -6.69 -6.71
C HIS A 679 -11.92 -7.62 -7.41
N VAL A 680 -10.77 -7.11 -7.84
CA VAL A 680 -9.77 -7.92 -8.56
C VAL A 680 -9.11 -8.95 -7.65
N TYR A 681 -8.94 -8.65 -6.36
CA TYR A 681 -8.39 -9.59 -5.36
C TYR A 681 -9.38 -10.64 -4.85
N GLN A 682 -10.68 -10.54 -5.15
CA GLN A 682 -11.65 -11.49 -4.60
C GLN A 682 -11.32 -12.95 -5.00
N ASP A 683 -11.51 -13.88 -4.07
CA ASP A 683 -11.16 -15.30 -4.29
C ASP A 683 -12.28 -16.11 -4.97
N ILE A 684 -13.49 -15.53 -5.08
CA ILE A 684 -14.62 -16.16 -5.77
C ILE A 684 -14.80 -15.44 -7.09
N LEU A 685 -14.39 -16.10 -8.18
CA LEU A 685 -14.45 -15.56 -9.53
C LEU A 685 -15.62 -16.11 -10.31
N PHE A 686 -16.03 -15.37 -11.33
CA PHE A 686 -17.22 -15.68 -12.12
C PHE A 686 -16.93 -15.57 -13.61
N SER A 687 -17.45 -16.52 -14.38
CA SER A 687 -17.49 -16.45 -15.84
C SER A 687 -18.77 -17.07 -16.38
N SER A 688 -19.18 -16.64 -17.57
CA SER A 688 -20.33 -17.21 -18.26
C SER A 688 -20.26 -16.91 -19.76
N ASP A 689 -20.46 -17.94 -20.57
CA ASP A 689 -20.64 -17.81 -22.02
C ASP A 689 -22.12 -17.55 -22.41
N ASP A 690 -23.06 -17.79 -21.48
CA ASP A 690 -24.49 -17.61 -21.68
C ASP A 690 -25.17 -17.23 -20.35
N PRO A 691 -24.93 -15.99 -19.86
CA PRO A 691 -25.54 -15.53 -18.61
C PRO A 691 -27.07 -15.48 -18.72
N SER A 692 -27.60 -15.37 -19.94
CA SER A 692 -29.04 -15.38 -20.20
C SER A 692 -29.72 -16.69 -19.83
N SER A 693 -29.06 -17.85 -19.88
CA SER A 693 -29.65 -19.10 -19.36
C SER A 693 -29.43 -19.31 -17.85
N GLY A 694 -28.83 -18.34 -17.16
CA GLY A 694 -28.43 -18.45 -15.76
C GLY A 694 -27.23 -19.38 -15.54
N ARG A 695 -26.56 -19.84 -16.60
CA ARG A 695 -25.37 -20.69 -16.49
C ARG A 695 -24.18 -19.85 -16.06
N VAL A 696 -23.63 -20.09 -14.87
CA VAL A 696 -22.46 -19.35 -14.35
C VAL A 696 -21.43 -20.35 -13.85
N THR A 697 -20.17 -20.18 -14.25
CA THR A 697 -19.04 -20.90 -13.67
C THR A 697 -18.49 -20.07 -12.52
N ILE A 698 -18.45 -20.67 -11.33
CA ILE A 698 -17.78 -20.15 -10.14
C ILE A 698 -16.41 -20.82 -10.08
N THR A 699 -15.35 -20.02 -9.94
CA THR A 699 -13.99 -20.50 -9.67
C THR A 699 -13.58 -20.05 -8.28
N ASN A 700 -13.10 -20.99 -7.47
CA ASN A 700 -12.64 -20.77 -6.12
C ASN A 700 -11.10 -20.70 -6.09
N GLU A 701 -10.55 -19.51 -5.85
CA GLU A 701 -9.11 -19.26 -5.65
C GLU A 701 -8.67 -19.39 -4.19
N HIS A 702 -9.60 -19.62 -3.24
CA HIS A 702 -9.20 -19.99 -1.89
C HIS A 702 -8.41 -21.30 -1.92
N LEU A 703 -7.39 -21.39 -1.06
CA LEU A 703 -6.53 -22.56 -0.94
C LEU A 703 -7.07 -23.55 0.09
N PHE A 704 -7.87 -23.09 1.06
CA PHE A 704 -8.32 -23.91 2.18
C PHE A 704 -9.81 -23.77 2.52
N THR A 705 -10.56 -22.92 1.80
CA THR A 705 -11.96 -22.61 2.09
C THR A 705 -12.85 -22.99 0.91
N ASP A 706 -13.90 -23.79 1.16
CA ASP A 706 -14.95 -24.04 0.17
C ASP A 706 -15.87 -22.81 0.04
N VAL A 707 -16.43 -22.57 -1.13
CA VAL A 707 -17.36 -21.47 -1.37
C VAL A 707 -18.64 -21.57 -0.52
N ASP A 708 -19.03 -22.77 -0.07
CA ASP A 708 -20.21 -22.98 0.78
C ASP A 708 -20.11 -22.34 2.18
N ALA A 709 -18.89 -21.97 2.59
CA ALA A 709 -18.62 -21.15 3.77
C ALA A 709 -19.27 -19.76 3.71
N TYR A 710 -19.63 -19.30 2.51
CA TYR A 710 -20.29 -18.02 2.27
C TYR A 710 -21.76 -18.20 1.91
N ALA A 711 -22.56 -17.18 2.19
CA ALA A 711 -23.93 -17.06 1.68
C ALA A 711 -23.91 -16.43 0.29
N GLY A 712 -24.29 -17.20 -0.73
CA GLY A 712 -24.45 -16.72 -2.10
C GLY A 712 -25.85 -16.20 -2.35
N ARG A 713 -25.97 -14.95 -2.80
CA ARG A 713 -27.22 -14.28 -3.19
C ARG A 713 -27.16 -13.87 -4.65
N TRP A 714 -28.30 -13.91 -5.32
CA TRP A 714 -28.44 -13.40 -6.68
C TRP A 714 -29.63 -12.46 -6.80
N GLU A 715 -29.54 -11.51 -7.72
CA GLU A 715 -30.60 -10.57 -8.10
C GLU A 715 -30.64 -10.45 -9.63
N LEU A 716 -31.84 -10.51 -10.21
CA LEU A 716 -32.09 -10.02 -11.56
C LEU A 716 -32.56 -8.57 -11.43
N VAL A 717 -31.79 -7.65 -12.01
CA VAL A 717 -32.02 -6.21 -11.94
C VAL A 717 -32.44 -5.71 -13.31
N ALA A 718 -33.58 -5.04 -13.40
CA ALA A 718 -34.04 -4.36 -14.61
C ALA A 718 -33.91 -2.85 -14.39
N ASP A 719 -33.07 -2.18 -15.17
CA ASP A 719 -32.96 -0.70 -15.13
C ASP A 719 -32.64 -0.11 -13.74
N GLY A 720 -31.87 -0.85 -12.93
CA GLY A 720 -31.55 -0.48 -11.55
C GLY A 720 -32.54 -0.96 -10.50
N GLU A 721 -33.69 -1.53 -10.89
CA GLU A 721 -34.69 -2.07 -9.97
C GLU A 721 -34.61 -3.60 -9.90
N VAL A 722 -34.58 -4.17 -8.68
CA VAL A 722 -34.58 -5.62 -8.49
C VAL A 722 -35.95 -6.18 -8.87
N VAL A 723 -36.01 -7.00 -9.93
CA VAL A 723 -37.25 -7.64 -10.40
C VAL A 723 -37.41 -9.07 -9.87
N GLU A 724 -36.31 -9.73 -9.55
CA GLU A 724 -36.28 -11.06 -8.95
C GLU A 724 -35.02 -11.21 -8.09
N SER A 725 -35.07 -12.00 -7.03
CA SER A 725 -33.90 -12.30 -6.21
C SER A 725 -34.05 -13.64 -5.49
N GLY A 726 -32.92 -14.21 -5.07
CA GLY A 726 -32.91 -15.45 -4.31
C GLY A 726 -31.54 -15.77 -3.71
N GLU A 727 -31.49 -16.90 -3.03
CA GLU A 727 -30.24 -17.46 -2.49
C GLU A 727 -29.81 -18.66 -3.31
N LEU A 728 -28.50 -18.88 -3.39
CA LEU A 728 -27.91 -20.10 -3.91
C LEU A 728 -27.91 -21.18 -2.82
N THR A 729 -28.26 -22.40 -3.20
CA THR A 729 -28.25 -23.57 -2.30
C THR A 729 -26.82 -23.97 -1.92
N ARG A 730 -26.65 -24.69 -0.81
CA ARG A 730 -25.32 -25.21 -0.43
C ARG A 730 -24.74 -26.14 -1.49
N GLU A 731 -25.57 -26.92 -2.17
CA GLU A 731 -25.14 -27.77 -3.27
C GLU A 731 -24.61 -26.97 -4.47
N GLN A 732 -25.20 -25.80 -4.78
CA GLN A 732 -24.68 -24.89 -5.80
C GLN A 732 -23.38 -24.19 -5.34
N LEU A 733 -23.19 -24.02 -4.04
CA LEU A 733 -22.03 -23.36 -3.47
C LEU A 733 -20.90 -24.32 -3.09
N SER A 734 -21.09 -25.63 -3.20
CA SER A 734 -20.03 -26.62 -2.94
C SER A 734 -19.02 -26.59 -4.09
N VAL A 735 -18.05 -25.69 -3.95
CA VAL A 735 -16.95 -25.48 -4.88
C VAL A 735 -15.67 -25.56 -4.04
N PRO A 736 -15.01 -26.74 -4.01
CA PRO A 736 -13.81 -26.94 -3.20
C PRO A 736 -12.70 -25.93 -3.51
N PRO A 737 -11.74 -25.75 -2.59
CA PRO A 737 -10.54 -24.95 -2.84
C PRO A 737 -9.87 -25.27 -4.18
N SER A 738 -9.33 -24.23 -4.84
CA SER A 738 -8.60 -24.35 -6.11
C SER A 738 -9.37 -25.12 -7.22
N SER A 739 -10.69 -24.96 -7.29
CA SER A 739 -11.55 -25.66 -8.25
C SER A 739 -12.65 -24.78 -8.85
N SER A 740 -13.35 -25.29 -9.86
CA SER A 740 -14.46 -24.59 -10.51
C SER A 740 -15.68 -25.48 -10.65
N ALA A 741 -16.87 -24.88 -10.57
CA ALA A 741 -18.13 -25.54 -10.84
C ALA A 741 -19.08 -24.64 -11.63
N THR A 742 -19.81 -25.22 -12.59
CA THR A 742 -20.87 -24.51 -13.30
C THR A 742 -22.22 -24.78 -12.64
N ILE A 743 -22.90 -23.71 -12.25
CA ILE A 743 -24.24 -23.74 -11.69
C ILE A 743 -25.26 -23.15 -12.65
N THR A 744 -26.54 -23.40 -12.37
CA THR A 744 -27.65 -22.67 -12.98
C THR A 744 -28.30 -21.81 -11.92
N VAL A 745 -28.24 -20.49 -12.09
CA VAL A 745 -28.93 -19.51 -11.25
C VAL A 745 -30.41 -19.49 -11.65
N PRO A 746 -31.34 -19.72 -10.70
CA PRO A 746 -32.73 -20.03 -11.02
C PRO A 746 -33.58 -18.77 -11.21
N PHE A 747 -33.15 -17.81 -12.03
CA PHE A 747 -33.97 -16.65 -12.37
C PHE A 747 -34.92 -16.97 -13.54
N THR A 748 -36.02 -16.24 -13.61
CA THR A 748 -37.02 -16.35 -14.67
C THR A 748 -36.83 -15.22 -15.68
N LYS A 749 -36.68 -15.55 -16.97
CA LYS A 749 -36.65 -14.53 -18.02
C LYS A 749 -38.00 -13.79 -18.07
N PRO A 750 -38.02 -12.45 -18.08
CA PRO A 750 -39.24 -11.67 -18.30
C PRO A 750 -39.87 -12.01 -19.66
N GLU A 751 -41.18 -12.27 -19.68
CA GLU A 751 -41.90 -12.59 -20.93
C GLU A 751 -42.15 -11.35 -21.81
N ASN A 752 -42.32 -10.17 -21.19
CA ASN A 752 -42.65 -8.92 -21.87
C ASN A 752 -41.73 -7.79 -21.38
N PRO A 753 -40.41 -7.84 -21.69
CA PRO A 753 -39.50 -6.77 -21.33
C PRO A 753 -39.91 -5.45 -22.00
N ALA A 754 -39.77 -4.34 -21.26
CA ALA A 754 -40.06 -3.02 -21.82
C ALA A 754 -39.04 -2.65 -22.92
N PRO A 755 -39.43 -1.86 -23.94
CA PRO A 755 -38.50 -1.40 -24.96
C PRO A 755 -37.28 -0.70 -24.35
N GLY A 756 -36.07 -1.09 -24.76
CA GLY A 756 -34.80 -0.57 -24.25
C GLY A 756 -34.47 -0.90 -22.79
N ALA A 757 -35.22 -1.80 -22.15
CA ALA A 757 -34.91 -2.29 -20.81
C ALA A 757 -33.62 -3.13 -20.81
N GLU A 758 -32.72 -2.83 -19.89
CA GLU A 758 -31.49 -3.58 -19.68
C GLU A 758 -31.63 -4.44 -18.42
N TYR A 759 -31.17 -5.69 -18.50
CA TYR A 759 -31.22 -6.63 -17.40
C TYR A 759 -29.82 -7.05 -17.01
N PHE A 760 -29.59 -7.16 -15.72
CA PHE A 760 -28.32 -7.62 -15.15
C PHE A 760 -28.56 -8.71 -14.12
N LEU A 761 -27.77 -9.78 -14.19
CA LEU A 761 -27.68 -10.79 -13.14
C LEU A 761 -26.54 -10.40 -12.20
N CYS A 762 -26.90 -10.00 -10.98
CA CYS A 762 -25.96 -9.64 -9.94
C CYS A 762 -25.77 -10.82 -8.97
N LEU A 763 -24.52 -11.14 -8.65
CA LEU A 763 -24.14 -12.16 -7.68
C LEU A 763 -23.37 -11.50 -6.52
N SER A 764 -23.66 -11.91 -5.29
CA SER A 764 -23.03 -11.39 -4.07
C SER A 764 -22.76 -12.53 -3.09
N PHE A 765 -21.53 -12.61 -2.57
CA PHE A 765 -21.10 -13.65 -1.65
C PHE A 765 -20.68 -13.02 -0.34
N ARG A 766 -21.30 -13.46 0.76
CA ARG A 766 -21.22 -12.79 2.05
C ARG A 766 -20.81 -13.73 3.17
N THR A 767 -20.09 -13.21 4.16
CA THR A 767 -19.76 -13.95 5.38
C THR A 767 -21.04 -14.46 6.04
N ARG A 768 -21.05 -15.72 6.47
CA ARG A 768 -22.20 -16.31 7.21
C ARG A 768 -22.19 -15.93 8.68
N ASP A 769 -20.99 -15.84 9.24
CA ASP A 769 -20.73 -15.61 10.66
C ASP A 769 -19.81 -14.40 10.85
N ASP A 770 -19.80 -13.85 12.06
CA ASP A 770 -18.86 -12.80 12.45
C ASP A 770 -17.43 -13.33 12.40
N THR A 771 -16.52 -12.50 11.88
CA THR A 771 -15.07 -12.73 11.92
C THR A 771 -14.41 -11.63 12.74
N LEU A 772 -13.11 -11.75 13.05
CA LEU A 772 -12.38 -10.67 13.74
C LEU A 772 -12.34 -9.37 12.93
N TRP A 773 -12.44 -9.46 11.61
CA TRP A 773 -12.25 -8.35 10.68
C TRP A 773 -13.54 -7.82 10.04
N ALA A 774 -14.62 -8.59 10.00
CA ALA A 774 -15.92 -8.17 9.49
C ALA A 774 -17.07 -8.90 10.16
N ASP A 775 -18.19 -8.20 10.28
CA ASP A 775 -19.45 -8.76 10.77
C ASP A 775 -20.05 -9.74 9.75
N ALA A 776 -20.96 -10.61 10.20
CA ALA A 776 -21.77 -11.46 9.34
C ALA A 776 -22.53 -10.63 8.29
N GLY A 777 -22.60 -11.14 7.06
CA GLY A 777 -23.22 -10.44 5.93
C GLY A 777 -22.29 -9.49 5.16
N PHE A 778 -21.01 -9.43 5.51
CA PHE A 778 -20.01 -8.66 4.77
C PHE A 778 -19.74 -9.30 3.40
N GLU A 779 -19.83 -8.51 2.33
CA GLU A 779 -19.61 -8.97 0.95
C GLU A 779 -18.12 -9.09 0.63
N VAL A 780 -17.67 -10.33 0.41
CA VAL A 780 -16.27 -10.65 0.05
C VAL A 780 -16.06 -10.68 -1.47
N ALA A 781 -17.09 -11.02 -2.23
CA ALA A 781 -17.04 -11.08 -3.68
C ALA A 781 -18.39 -10.68 -4.28
N LYS A 782 -18.34 -10.02 -5.44
CA LYS A 782 -19.54 -9.73 -6.25
C LYS A 782 -19.22 -9.77 -7.73
N HIS A 783 -20.25 -9.90 -8.56
CA HIS A 783 -20.11 -9.78 -10.01
C HIS A 783 -21.46 -9.46 -10.65
N GLN A 784 -21.43 -8.74 -11.78
CA GLN A 784 -22.62 -8.38 -12.55
C GLN A 784 -22.47 -8.82 -14.01
N PHE A 785 -23.40 -9.63 -14.50
CA PHE A 785 -23.49 -10.03 -15.90
C PHE A 785 -24.63 -9.30 -16.62
N PRO A 786 -24.43 -8.75 -17.82
CA PRO A 786 -25.55 -8.35 -18.67
C PRO A 786 -26.35 -9.58 -19.11
N VAL A 787 -27.67 -9.45 -19.12
CA VAL A 787 -28.62 -10.52 -19.48
C VAL A 787 -29.47 -10.06 -20.66
N ASP A 788 -29.31 -10.72 -21.80
CA ASP A 788 -30.19 -10.51 -22.94
C ASP A 788 -31.49 -11.30 -22.77
N VAL A 789 -32.59 -10.55 -22.63
CA VAL A 789 -33.96 -11.06 -22.52
C VAL A 789 -34.79 -10.78 -23.78
N GLY A 790 -34.18 -10.23 -24.84
CA GLY A 790 -34.87 -9.84 -26.07
C GLY A 790 -35.74 -8.59 -25.90
N SER A 791 -35.27 -7.59 -25.13
CA SER A 791 -35.95 -6.30 -25.01
C SER A 791 -36.14 -5.65 -26.39
N PRO A 792 -37.36 -5.20 -26.75
CA PRO A 792 -37.58 -4.50 -28.02
C PRO A 792 -36.75 -3.23 -28.12
N ASP A 793 -36.47 -2.77 -29.34
CA ASP A 793 -35.87 -1.46 -29.55
C ASP A 793 -36.81 -0.34 -29.09
N VAL A 794 -36.23 0.74 -28.58
CA VAL A 794 -36.97 1.95 -28.24
C VAL A 794 -37.58 2.57 -29.50
N GLU A 795 -38.90 2.74 -29.52
CA GLU A 795 -39.57 3.48 -30.60
C GLU A 795 -39.40 5.00 -30.40
N PRO A 796 -38.75 5.72 -31.34
CA PRO A 796 -38.61 7.16 -31.26
C PRO A 796 -39.96 7.87 -31.33
N VAL A 797 -40.07 9.02 -30.66
CA VAL A 797 -41.23 9.90 -30.78
C VAL A 797 -41.24 10.48 -32.20
N PRO A 798 -42.28 10.23 -33.02
CA PRO A 798 -42.30 10.70 -34.41
C PRO A 798 -42.20 12.21 -34.48
N LEU A 799 -41.38 12.74 -35.39
CA LEU A 799 -41.16 14.18 -35.54
C LEU A 799 -42.48 14.96 -35.75
N ASP A 800 -43.47 14.39 -36.45
CA ASP A 800 -44.75 15.05 -36.67
C ASP A 800 -45.61 15.21 -35.40
N SER A 801 -45.28 14.47 -34.34
CA SER A 801 -46.00 14.50 -33.06
C SER A 801 -45.49 15.57 -32.10
N VAL A 802 -44.31 16.17 -32.35
CA VAL A 802 -43.82 17.25 -31.48
C VAL A 802 -44.50 18.59 -31.81
N PRO A 803 -44.59 19.53 -30.86
CA PRO A 803 -45.11 20.88 -31.12
C PRO A 803 -44.30 21.65 -32.18
N PRO A 804 -44.85 22.72 -32.76
CA PRO A 804 -44.08 23.57 -33.67
C PRO A 804 -43.06 24.45 -32.93
N VAL A 805 -42.05 24.94 -33.65
CA VAL A 805 -41.04 25.89 -33.16
C VAL A 805 -40.96 27.14 -34.03
N ALA A 806 -40.71 28.28 -33.39
CA ALA A 806 -40.36 29.53 -34.05
C ALA A 806 -38.84 29.75 -33.99
N VAL A 807 -38.27 30.34 -35.05
CA VAL A 807 -36.84 30.67 -35.12
C VAL A 807 -36.66 32.13 -35.44
N ASP A 808 -35.98 32.85 -34.56
CA ASP A 808 -35.43 34.17 -34.81
C ASP A 808 -33.92 34.04 -35.05
N ASP A 809 -33.49 34.41 -36.25
CA ASP A 809 -32.08 34.42 -36.67
C ASP A 809 -31.66 35.86 -36.92
N SER A 810 -31.42 36.58 -35.82
CA SER A 810 -31.07 38.00 -35.85
C SER A 810 -30.18 38.38 -34.66
N GLY A 811 -29.58 39.57 -34.69
CA GLY A 811 -28.80 40.10 -33.56
C GLY A 811 -27.52 39.32 -33.20
N GLY A 812 -26.99 38.49 -34.11
CA GLY A 812 -25.79 37.68 -33.84
C GLY A 812 -26.06 36.36 -33.11
N SER A 813 -27.33 35.95 -33.01
CA SER A 813 -27.74 34.70 -32.35
C SER A 813 -28.84 34.00 -33.14
N VAL A 814 -29.05 32.71 -32.85
CA VAL A 814 -30.17 31.91 -33.32
C VAL A 814 -31.00 31.54 -32.09
N THR A 815 -32.22 32.05 -32.01
CA THR A 815 -33.14 31.76 -30.91
C THR A 815 -34.29 30.89 -31.39
N VAL A 816 -34.42 29.70 -30.81
CA VAL A 816 -35.50 28.75 -31.08
C VAL A 816 -36.48 28.80 -29.90
N THR A 817 -37.76 29.06 -30.19
CA THR A 817 -38.83 29.19 -29.19
C THR A 817 -39.93 28.18 -29.47
N GLY A 818 -40.33 27.40 -28.46
CA GLY A 818 -41.55 26.59 -28.47
C GLY A 818 -42.52 27.05 -27.40
N ASP A 819 -43.51 26.22 -27.06
CA ASP A 819 -44.61 26.60 -26.16
C ASP A 819 -44.13 27.01 -24.75
N ASP A 820 -43.21 26.24 -24.16
CA ASP A 820 -42.71 26.45 -22.79
C ASP A 820 -41.18 26.44 -22.70
N PHE A 821 -40.48 26.74 -23.80
CA PHE A 821 -39.02 26.77 -23.79
C PHE A 821 -38.43 27.76 -24.79
N THR A 822 -37.20 28.17 -24.52
CA THR A 822 -36.38 29.00 -25.40
C THR A 822 -34.92 28.53 -25.33
N VAL A 823 -34.32 28.32 -26.49
CA VAL A 823 -32.88 28.01 -26.65
C VAL A 823 -32.25 29.12 -27.48
N THR A 824 -31.19 29.74 -26.96
CA THR A 824 -30.43 30.76 -27.69
C THR A 824 -29.01 30.26 -27.93
N ILE A 825 -28.58 30.24 -29.19
CA ILE A 825 -27.21 29.90 -29.61
C ILE A 825 -26.55 31.14 -30.19
N ALA A 826 -25.37 31.51 -29.68
CA ALA A 826 -24.62 32.65 -30.19
C ALA A 826 -23.83 32.27 -31.45
N ARG A 827 -23.83 33.11 -32.50
CA ARG A 827 -23.18 32.79 -33.78
C ARG A 827 -21.66 32.91 -33.75
N ASP A 828 -21.13 33.80 -32.90
CA ASP A 828 -19.70 34.06 -32.77
C ASP A 828 -18.96 32.93 -32.04
N THR A 829 -19.62 32.32 -31.06
CA THR A 829 -19.09 31.23 -30.23
C THR A 829 -19.67 29.87 -30.59
N GLY A 830 -20.86 29.81 -31.20
CA GLY A 830 -21.49 28.56 -31.63
C GLY A 830 -22.00 27.68 -30.47
N VAL A 831 -22.24 28.27 -29.29
CA VAL A 831 -22.73 27.55 -28.10
C VAL A 831 -24.08 28.08 -27.66
N ILE A 832 -24.82 27.26 -26.93
CA ILE A 832 -26.01 27.70 -26.21
C ILE A 832 -25.56 28.70 -25.15
N THR A 833 -26.20 29.86 -25.10
CA THR A 833 -26.00 30.91 -24.09
C THR A 833 -27.20 31.07 -23.17
N SER A 834 -28.28 30.34 -23.45
CA SER A 834 -29.44 30.21 -22.58
C SER A 834 -30.29 29.04 -23.05
N TYR A 835 -30.60 28.13 -22.15
CA TYR A 835 -31.66 27.14 -22.33
C TYR A 835 -32.63 27.24 -21.15
N VAL A 836 -33.79 27.85 -21.41
CA VAL A 836 -34.86 28.01 -20.43
C VAL A 836 -36.01 27.11 -20.83
N ALA A 837 -36.49 26.30 -19.92
CA ALA A 837 -37.68 25.47 -20.13
C ALA A 837 -38.51 25.42 -18.86
N LYS A 838 -39.84 25.43 -18.99
CA LYS A 838 -40.79 25.37 -17.87
C LYS A 838 -40.51 26.44 -16.79
N GLY A 839 -40.05 27.62 -17.22
CA GLY A 839 -39.74 28.75 -16.33
C GLY A 839 -38.42 28.67 -15.57
N ARG A 840 -37.56 27.68 -15.87
CA ARG A 840 -36.24 27.48 -15.23
C ARG A 840 -35.13 27.53 -16.27
N THR A 841 -34.02 28.20 -15.94
CA THR A 841 -32.76 28.07 -16.69
C THR A 841 -32.16 26.70 -16.40
N LEU A 842 -31.88 25.92 -17.43
CA LEU A 842 -31.29 24.58 -17.33
C LEU A 842 -29.82 24.57 -17.71
N VAL A 843 -29.43 25.38 -18.69
CA VAL A 843 -28.04 25.57 -19.12
C VAL A 843 -27.78 27.06 -19.26
N GLU A 844 -26.76 27.56 -18.58
CA GLU A 844 -26.31 28.96 -18.70
C GLU A 844 -25.38 29.12 -19.90
N SER A 845 -24.50 28.14 -20.14
CA SER A 845 -23.68 28.12 -21.34
C SER A 845 -23.16 26.73 -21.71
N GLY A 846 -22.80 26.55 -22.98
CA GLY A 846 -22.22 25.32 -23.52
C GLY A 846 -23.14 24.66 -24.55
N PRO A 847 -22.88 23.41 -24.95
CA PRO A 847 -21.64 22.68 -24.75
C PRO A 847 -20.45 23.34 -25.45
N VAL A 848 -19.36 23.58 -24.71
CA VAL A 848 -18.06 23.91 -25.28
C VAL A 848 -17.28 22.61 -25.51
N PRO A 849 -16.70 22.33 -26.69
CA PRO A 849 -15.83 21.17 -26.87
C PRO A 849 -14.71 21.17 -25.81
N ASN A 850 -14.44 20.03 -25.19
CA ASN A 850 -13.38 19.88 -24.20
C ASN A 850 -12.45 18.72 -24.59
N PHE A 851 -11.15 18.96 -24.46
CA PHE A 851 -10.10 18.00 -24.82
C PHE A 851 -9.05 17.82 -23.73
N TRP A 852 -9.41 18.20 -22.50
CA TRP A 852 -8.48 18.27 -21.37
C TRP A 852 -9.15 17.82 -20.07
N ARG A 853 -8.37 17.22 -19.19
CA ARG A 853 -8.74 16.83 -17.82
C ARG A 853 -7.77 17.44 -16.82
N GLY A 854 -8.14 17.52 -15.54
CA GLY A 854 -7.16 17.87 -14.51
C GLY A 854 -6.02 16.85 -14.49
N SER A 855 -4.75 17.29 -14.42
CA SER A 855 -3.64 16.34 -14.43
C SER A 855 -3.60 15.53 -13.12
N THR A 856 -3.65 14.20 -13.22
CA THR A 856 -3.36 13.30 -12.10
C THR A 856 -1.87 13.30 -11.75
N ASP A 857 -1.48 12.78 -10.60
CA ASP A 857 -0.06 12.57 -10.28
C ASP A 857 0.67 11.73 -11.35
N ASN A 858 0.03 10.68 -11.86
CA ASN A 858 0.57 9.90 -12.98
C ASN A 858 0.75 10.74 -14.25
N ASP A 859 -0.22 11.61 -14.59
CA ASP A 859 -0.11 12.52 -15.74
C ASP A 859 1.07 13.48 -15.58
N LEU A 860 1.29 14.02 -14.38
CA LEU A 860 2.46 14.85 -14.07
C LEU A 860 3.76 14.06 -14.22
N GLY A 861 3.83 12.89 -13.59
CA GLY A 861 5.01 12.01 -13.58
C GLY A 861 5.46 11.56 -14.97
N ASN A 862 4.52 11.37 -15.90
CA ASN A 862 4.83 10.97 -17.27
C ASN A 862 4.96 12.16 -18.26
N GLY A 863 4.90 13.41 -17.79
CA GLY A 863 5.05 14.61 -18.61
C GLY A 863 3.87 14.91 -19.55
N GLN A 864 2.66 14.45 -19.23
CA GLN A 864 1.44 14.71 -20.00
C GLN A 864 1.16 16.22 -20.19
N PRO A 865 1.32 17.12 -19.19
CA PRO A 865 0.97 18.53 -19.35
C PRO A 865 1.72 19.20 -20.51
N ASP A 866 3.00 18.86 -20.66
CA ASP A 866 3.86 19.39 -21.71
C ASP A 866 3.60 18.68 -23.04
N ARG A 867 3.59 17.34 -23.03
CA ARG A 867 3.41 16.52 -24.24
C ARG A 867 2.07 16.78 -24.91
N ASN A 868 0.99 16.88 -24.12
CA ASN A 868 -0.38 16.97 -24.59
C ASN A 868 -0.95 18.40 -24.54
N GLY A 869 -0.17 19.39 -24.07
CA GLY A 869 -0.62 20.76 -23.81
C GLY A 869 -1.26 21.49 -25.00
N THR A 870 -1.05 21.02 -26.24
CA THR A 870 -1.78 21.52 -27.42
C THR A 870 -3.29 21.38 -27.31
N TRP A 871 -3.80 20.44 -26.51
CA TRP A 871 -5.23 20.17 -26.32
C TRP A 871 -5.85 20.99 -25.18
N ARG A 872 -5.06 21.43 -24.18
CA ARG A 872 -5.52 22.05 -22.92
C ARG A 872 -6.56 23.16 -23.08
N HIS A 873 -6.33 24.06 -24.04
CA HIS A 873 -7.22 25.17 -24.31
C HIS A 873 -7.81 25.15 -25.73
N ALA A 874 -7.72 24.01 -26.43
CA ALA A 874 -8.12 23.93 -27.83
C ALA A 874 -9.61 24.24 -28.02
N GLY A 875 -10.47 23.68 -27.18
CA GLY A 875 -11.91 23.94 -27.22
C GLY A 875 -12.32 25.34 -26.74
N ALA A 876 -11.68 25.84 -25.69
CA ALA A 876 -11.94 27.18 -25.16
C ALA A 876 -11.50 28.30 -26.12
N ARG A 877 -10.42 28.09 -26.89
CA ARG A 877 -9.87 29.04 -27.88
C ARG A 877 -10.24 28.72 -29.33
N ARG A 878 -11.25 27.88 -29.54
CA ARG A 878 -11.72 27.50 -30.88
C ARG A 878 -12.15 28.72 -31.70
N THR A 879 -12.07 28.60 -33.02
CA THR A 879 -12.60 29.61 -33.96
C THR A 879 -13.81 29.05 -34.68
N VAL A 880 -14.97 29.68 -34.51
CA VAL A 880 -16.16 29.36 -35.32
C VAL A 880 -15.97 29.91 -36.74
N ARG A 881 -16.15 29.05 -37.73
CA ARG A 881 -16.05 29.40 -39.16
C ARG A 881 -17.41 29.59 -39.80
N ASN A 882 -18.37 28.75 -39.45
CA ASN A 882 -19.69 28.75 -40.03
C ASN A 882 -20.75 28.36 -39.00
N VAL A 883 -21.91 29.01 -39.08
CA VAL A 883 -23.12 28.61 -38.36
C VAL A 883 -24.28 28.61 -39.36
N SER A 884 -24.69 27.43 -39.81
CA SER A 884 -25.84 27.26 -40.71
C SER A 884 -27.07 26.83 -39.94
N VAL A 885 -28.23 27.35 -40.34
CA VAL A 885 -29.52 27.07 -39.73
C VAL A 885 -30.45 26.50 -40.79
N GLU A 886 -30.96 25.31 -40.53
CA GLU A 886 -31.93 24.62 -41.38
C GLU A 886 -33.21 24.36 -40.59
N ARG A 887 -34.36 24.77 -41.13
CA ARG A 887 -35.66 24.46 -40.55
C ARG A 887 -36.14 23.13 -41.11
N VAL A 888 -36.42 22.19 -40.21
CA VAL A 888 -36.98 20.89 -40.56
C VAL A 888 -38.48 20.94 -40.28
N ARG A 889 -39.25 21.18 -41.35
CA ARG A 889 -40.68 21.46 -41.26
C ARG A 889 -40.91 22.65 -40.32
N ASP A 890 -42.02 22.66 -39.58
CA ASP A 890 -42.27 23.58 -38.47
C ASP A 890 -41.91 22.96 -37.11
N LYS A 891 -41.26 21.78 -37.08
CA LYS A 891 -41.13 20.91 -35.89
C LYS A 891 -39.76 20.93 -35.23
N ALA A 892 -38.71 21.16 -36.01
CA ALA A 892 -37.34 21.16 -35.52
C ALA A 892 -36.46 22.14 -36.28
N VAL A 893 -35.31 22.45 -35.69
CA VAL A 893 -34.28 23.33 -36.26
C VAL A 893 -32.94 22.64 -36.09
N VAL A 894 -32.22 22.48 -37.20
CA VAL A 894 -30.85 21.96 -37.23
C VAL A 894 -29.90 23.15 -37.33
N ILE A 895 -28.97 23.26 -36.40
CA ILE A 895 -27.97 24.33 -36.33
C ILE A 895 -26.60 23.67 -36.33
N THR A 896 -25.88 23.78 -37.45
CA THR A 896 -24.54 23.21 -37.63
C THR A 896 -23.50 24.29 -37.39
N VAL A 897 -22.60 24.03 -36.45
CA VAL A 897 -21.46 24.87 -36.11
C VAL A 897 -20.19 24.18 -36.54
N ASP A 898 -19.50 24.76 -37.52
CA ASP A 898 -18.19 24.29 -37.97
C ASP A 898 -17.10 25.24 -37.52
N GLY A 899 -15.97 24.69 -37.09
CA GLY A 899 -14.84 25.51 -36.68
C GLY A 899 -13.51 24.80 -36.68
N THR A 900 -12.49 25.54 -36.25
CA THR A 900 -11.12 25.05 -36.12
C THR A 900 -10.64 25.19 -34.68
N LEU A 901 -9.72 24.31 -34.30
CA LEU A 901 -9.07 24.28 -33.00
C LEU A 901 -7.62 24.73 -33.16
N PRO A 902 -7.09 25.59 -32.28
CA PRO A 902 -5.72 26.10 -32.35
C PRO A 902 -4.70 25.09 -31.80
N THR A 903 -4.76 23.84 -32.28
CA THR A 903 -3.73 22.84 -32.02
C THR A 903 -2.47 23.13 -32.82
N SER A 904 -1.33 22.53 -32.45
CA SER A 904 -0.04 22.74 -33.13
C SER A 904 -0.09 22.42 -34.63
N THR A 905 -0.92 21.44 -35.00
CA THR A 905 -1.46 21.27 -36.35
C THR A 905 -2.96 21.48 -36.28
N GLU A 906 -3.53 22.42 -37.05
CA GLU A 906 -4.95 22.80 -36.99
C GLU A 906 -5.88 21.58 -37.06
N SER A 907 -6.66 21.36 -35.99
CA SER A 907 -7.73 20.36 -35.96
C SER A 907 -9.08 21.01 -36.25
N ARG A 908 -10.09 20.22 -36.60
CA ARG A 908 -11.44 20.71 -36.90
C ARG A 908 -12.44 20.08 -35.97
N TYR A 909 -13.51 20.82 -35.71
CA TYR A 909 -14.65 20.29 -34.97
C TYR A 909 -15.94 20.73 -35.64
N THR A 910 -16.96 19.89 -35.46
CA THR A 910 -18.34 20.20 -35.84
C THR A 910 -19.25 19.85 -34.67
N THR A 911 -20.14 20.77 -34.31
CA THR A 911 -21.23 20.52 -33.36
C THR A 911 -22.56 20.82 -34.06
N VAL A 912 -23.48 19.85 -34.05
CA VAL A 912 -24.81 20.00 -34.64
C VAL A 912 -25.85 19.96 -33.52
N TYR A 913 -26.66 21.02 -33.42
CA TYR A 913 -27.81 21.07 -32.53
C TYR A 913 -29.08 20.81 -33.33
N THR A 914 -29.83 19.78 -32.98
CA THR A 914 -31.20 19.60 -33.46
C THR A 914 -32.17 19.92 -32.33
N VAL A 915 -32.81 21.08 -32.40
CA VAL A 915 -33.77 21.56 -31.39
C VAL A 915 -35.18 21.18 -31.83
N PHE A 916 -35.86 20.34 -31.06
CA PHE A 916 -37.22 19.85 -31.32
C PHE A 916 -38.27 20.65 -30.54
N GLY A 917 -39.50 20.70 -31.04
CA GLY A 917 -40.59 21.46 -30.38
C GLY A 917 -41.10 20.92 -29.04
N ASN A 918 -40.61 19.77 -28.59
CA ASN A 918 -40.83 19.27 -27.24
C ASN A 918 -39.72 19.69 -26.24
N ALA A 919 -38.90 20.67 -26.62
CA ALA A 919 -37.74 21.18 -25.89
C ALA A 919 -36.53 20.23 -25.83
N GLU A 920 -36.56 19.08 -26.49
CA GLU A 920 -35.38 18.22 -26.61
C GLU A 920 -34.34 18.84 -27.56
N ILE A 921 -33.06 18.70 -27.21
CA ILE A 921 -31.94 19.12 -28.04
C ILE A 921 -31.04 17.91 -28.26
N LYS A 922 -30.95 17.39 -29.48
CA LYS A 922 -29.90 16.44 -29.86
C LYS A 922 -28.62 17.22 -30.19
N VAL A 923 -27.49 16.78 -29.63
CA VAL A 923 -26.17 17.36 -29.86
C VAL A 923 -25.28 16.29 -30.45
N ASP A 924 -24.91 16.44 -31.72
CA ASP A 924 -23.91 15.61 -32.39
C ASP A 924 -22.57 16.34 -32.39
N ASN A 925 -21.51 15.66 -31.97
CA ASN A 925 -20.16 16.22 -31.91
C ASN A 925 -19.22 15.38 -32.75
N THR A 926 -18.40 16.05 -33.57
CA THR A 926 -17.32 15.43 -34.34
C THR A 926 -16.03 16.18 -34.13
N LEU A 927 -14.96 15.45 -33.82
CA LEU A 927 -13.58 15.93 -33.81
C LEU A 927 -12.82 15.27 -34.97
N HIS A 928 -12.17 16.11 -35.78
CA HIS A 928 -11.21 15.70 -36.79
C HIS A 928 -9.82 16.19 -36.38
N PRO A 929 -8.98 15.36 -35.76
CA PRO A 929 -7.61 15.73 -35.44
C PRO A 929 -6.83 16.07 -36.72
N GLY A 930 -6.04 17.14 -36.68
CA GLY A 930 -5.37 17.65 -37.89
C GLY A 930 -4.23 16.77 -38.42
N SER A 931 -3.68 15.89 -37.60
CA SER A 931 -2.53 15.03 -37.96
C SER A 931 -2.30 13.93 -36.92
N ALA A 932 -1.92 12.72 -37.38
CA ALA A 932 -1.44 11.63 -36.55
C ALA A 932 -0.15 11.96 -35.77
N SER A 933 0.56 13.04 -36.14
CA SER A 933 1.73 13.54 -35.41
C SER A 933 1.38 14.32 -34.14
N LEU A 934 0.10 14.63 -33.93
CA LEU A 934 -0.35 15.23 -32.68
C LEU A 934 -0.27 14.20 -31.54
N PRO A 935 0.01 14.63 -30.31
CA PRO A 935 -0.05 13.74 -29.16
C PRO A 935 -1.48 13.19 -28.99
N TYR A 936 -1.61 12.07 -28.28
CA TYR A 936 -2.92 11.54 -27.90
C TYR A 936 -3.76 12.60 -27.16
N ILE A 937 -5.07 12.39 -27.09
CA ILE A 937 -6.03 13.38 -26.62
C ILE A 937 -6.45 12.98 -25.20
N PRO A 938 -6.25 13.82 -24.17
CA PRO A 938 -6.59 13.43 -22.79
C PRO A 938 -8.07 13.12 -22.57
N GLU A 939 -8.96 13.89 -23.19
CA GLU A 939 -10.41 13.73 -23.13
C GLU A 939 -11.01 14.04 -24.51
N VAL A 940 -12.11 13.42 -24.90
CA VAL A 940 -12.95 13.89 -26.02
C VAL A 940 -14.35 14.05 -25.49
N GLY A 941 -14.79 15.30 -25.32
CA GLY A 941 -16.04 15.59 -24.65
C GLY A 941 -16.53 17.02 -24.84
N THR A 942 -17.51 17.39 -24.03
CA THR A 942 -18.07 18.75 -23.99
C THR A 942 -18.37 19.17 -22.56
N MET A 943 -18.25 20.47 -22.30
CA MET A 943 -18.48 21.09 -21.00
C MET A 943 -19.66 22.06 -21.04
N LEU A 944 -20.59 21.90 -20.11
CA LEU A 944 -21.76 22.75 -19.87
C LEU A 944 -21.63 23.44 -18.52
N ARG A 945 -22.14 24.66 -18.42
CA ARG A 945 -22.35 25.37 -17.15
C ARG A 945 -23.84 25.36 -16.83
N LEU A 946 -24.19 24.74 -15.72
CA LEU A 946 -25.54 24.70 -15.19
C LEU A 946 -25.68 25.74 -14.07
N PRO A 947 -26.84 26.41 -13.94
CA PRO A 947 -27.04 27.39 -12.89
C PRO A 947 -26.97 26.75 -11.50
N ALA A 948 -26.60 27.57 -10.51
CA ALA A 948 -26.63 27.18 -9.11
C ALA A 948 -28.00 26.60 -8.69
N GLY A 949 -27.99 25.56 -7.86
CA GLY A 949 -29.20 24.90 -7.38
C GLY A 949 -29.62 23.65 -8.17
N LEU A 950 -28.87 23.25 -9.19
CA LEU A 950 -29.01 21.95 -9.87
C LEU A 950 -27.94 20.95 -9.38
N ASP A 951 -27.80 20.83 -8.07
CA ASP A 951 -26.67 20.15 -7.42
C ASP A 951 -26.92 18.68 -7.11
N THR A 952 -28.15 18.17 -7.34
CA THR A 952 -28.46 16.75 -7.16
C THR A 952 -28.24 16.01 -8.47
N MET A 953 -27.38 15.00 -8.44
CA MET A 953 -27.01 14.15 -9.56
C MET A 953 -27.66 12.78 -9.38
N ARG A 954 -28.44 12.34 -10.37
CA ARG A 954 -28.93 10.97 -10.47
C ARG A 954 -28.58 10.40 -11.83
N PHE A 955 -27.98 9.22 -11.89
CA PHE A 955 -27.54 8.65 -13.17
C PHE A 955 -27.74 7.14 -13.25
N TYR A 956 -27.84 6.63 -14.48
CA TYR A 956 -27.86 5.20 -14.78
C TYR A 956 -26.59 4.81 -15.54
N GLY A 957 -25.66 4.15 -14.87
CA GLY A 957 -24.32 3.83 -15.38
C GLY A 957 -23.47 3.14 -14.32
N ARG A 958 -22.13 3.13 -14.43
CA ARG A 958 -21.26 2.49 -13.43
C ARG A 958 -21.06 3.35 -12.18
N GLY A 959 -21.27 2.76 -11.00
CA GLY A 959 -21.10 3.43 -9.71
C GLY A 959 -21.26 2.48 -8.51
N PRO A 960 -21.44 3.02 -7.29
CA PRO A 960 -21.44 4.46 -6.97
C PRO A 960 -20.03 5.08 -6.94
N GLU A 961 -18.95 4.30 -6.88
CA GLU A 961 -17.58 4.80 -6.79
C GLU A 961 -17.12 5.48 -8.09
N GLU A 962 -16.12 6.38 -7.99
CA GLU A 962 -15.47 6.93 -9.19
C GLU A 962 -14.73 5.84 -9.98
N ASN A 963 -14.82 5.91 -11.30
CA ASN A 963 -14.26 4.90 -12.19
C ASN A 963 -13.77 5.52 -13.52
N HIS A 964 -12.79 4.84 -14.12
CA HIS A 964 -12.09 5.28 -15.33
C HIS A 964 -12.03 4.15 -16.36
N TRP A 965 -11.65 4.46 -17.60
CA TRP A 965 -11.62 3.50 -18.70
C TRP A 965 -10.83 2.22 -18.35
N ASP A 966 -9.69 2.38 -17.68
CA ASP A 966 -8.80 1.31 -17.20
C ASP A 966 -8.99 0.93 -15.72
N ARG A 967 -10.05 1.43 -15.06
CA ARG A 967 -10.35 1.15 -13.64
C ARG A 967 -11.85 1.23 -13.35
N LYS A 968 -12.59 0.22 -13.78
CA LYS A 968 -14.07 0.19 -13.67
C LYS A 968 -14.69 -1.18 -13.39
N SER A 969 -13.87 -2.22 -13.16
CA SER A 969 -14.40 -3.57 -13.00
C SER A 969 -15.19 -3.75 -11.70
N ALA A 970 -14.87 -2.97 -10.66
CA ALA A 970 -15.59 -3.00 -9.37
C ALA A 970 -16.94 -2.25 -9.35
N SER A 971 -17.19 -1.38 -10.33
CA SER A 971 -18.38 -0.51 -10.36
C SER A 971 -19.46 -1.12 -11.24
N ASP A 972 -20.61 -1.44 -10.65
CA ASP A 972 -21.74 -2.07 -11.33
C ASP A 972 -22.59 -1.05 -12.07
N VAL A 973 -23.20 -1.46 -13.18
CA VAL A 973 -24.24 -0.67 -13.84
C VAL A 973 -25.49 -0.67 -12.98
N GLY A 974 -25.95 0.52 -12.58
CA GLY A 974 -27.09 0.70 -11.70
C GLY A 974 -27.57 2.15 -11.71
N VAL A 975 -28.67 2.43 -11.01
CA VAL A 975 -29.16 3.80 -10.79
C VAL A 975 -28.63 4.31 -9.46
N TYR A 976 -27.86 5.39 -9.52
CA TYR A 976 -27.22 5.99 -8.35
C TYR A 976 -27.63 7.44 -8.19
N ASP A 977 -27.69 7.88 -6.93
CA ASP A 977 -28.04 9.22 -6.50
C ASP A 977 -26.89 9.80 -5.67
N SER A 978 -26.57 11.08 -5.88
CA SER A 978 -25.54 11.82 -5.15
C SER A 978 -25.76 13.33 -5.26
N THR A 979 -24.95 14.12 -4.56
CA THR A 979 -24.77 15.55 -4.85
C THR A 979 -23.48 15.79 -5.65
N VAL A 980 -23.33 16.99 -6.22
CA VAL A 980 -22.06 17.43 -6.85
C VAL A 980 -20.92 17.43 -5.84
N ASP A 981 -21.17 17.87 -4.60
CA ASP A 981 -20.17 17.84 -3.51
C ASP A 981 -19.75 16.41 -3.16
N GLU A 982 -20.68 15.46 -3.16
CA GLU A 982 -20.40 14.04 -2.89
C GLU A 982 -19.65 13.35 -4.03
N GLN A 983 -19.56 13.96 -5.23
CA GLN A 983 -18.71 13.44 -6.31
C GLN A 983 -17.23 13.80 -6.12
N TRP A 984 -16.89 14.67 -5.18
CA TRP A 984 -15.52 15.05 -4.91
C TRP A 984 -14.76 13.95 -4.16
N THR A 985 -13.70 13.44 -4.77
CA THR A 985 -12.70 12.62 -4.07
C THR A 985 -11.55 13.52 -3.60
N SER A 986 -11.39 13.67 -2.28
CA SER A 986 -10.32 14.46 -1.67
C SER A 986 -8.99 13.72 -1.71
N TYR A 987 -8.32 13.77 -2.86
CA TYR A 987 -6.92 13.35 -3.01
C TYR A 987 -5.99 14.34 -2.31
N ILE A 988 -4.84 13.86 -1.78
CA ILE A 988 -3.90 14.70 -1.02
C ILE A 988 -3.49 15.95 -1.82
N ARG A 989 -3.17 15.78 -3.11
CA ARG A 989 -3.09 16.88 -4.08
C ARG A 989 -4.38 16.93 -4.89
N PRO A 990 -5.04 18.09 -5.02
CA PRO A 990 -6.21 18.22 -5.88
C PRO A 990 -5.88 17.87 -7.33
N GLN A 991 -6.74 17.06 -7.95
CA GLN A 991 -6.56 16.57 -9.32
C GLN A 991 -7.87 16.04 -9.90
N GLU A 992 -7.86 15.52 -11.14
CA GLU A 992 -9.04 14.90 -11.76
C GLU A 992 -9.64 13.79 -10.88
N ASN A 993 -10.95 13.89 -10.64
CA ASN A 993 -11.72 13.00 -9.79
C ASN A 993 -13.22 13.01 -10.16
N GLY A 994 -13.97 12.03 -9.66
CA GLY A 994 -15.44 12.00 -9.77
C GLY A 994 -16.00 11.51 -11.11
N ASN A 995 -15.17 10.94 -11.99
CA ASN A 995 -15.62 10.41 -13.29
C ASN A 995 -16.52 9.18 -13.12
N LYS A 996 -17.54 9.04 -13.99
CA LYS A 996 -18.38 7.85 -14.13
C LYS A 996 -18.41 7.39 -15.57
N THR A 997 -18.27 6.08 -15.79
CA THR A 997 -18.25 5.47 -17.13
C THR A 997 -19.53 4.70 -17.45
N ASP A 998 -19.68 4.38 -18.73
CA ASP A 998 -20.78 3.59 -19.27
C ASP A 998 -22.16 4.14 -18.86
N VAL A 999 -22.34 5.47 -18.87
CA VAL A 999 -23.57 6.14 -18.43
C VAL A 999 -24.57 6.26 -19.57
N ARG A 1000 -25.78 5.74 -19.38
CA ARG A 1000 -26.89 5.84 -20.33
C ARG A 1000 -27.57 7.21 -20.23
N TRP A 1001 -27.85 7.65 -19.00
CA TRP A 1001 -28.43 8.96 -18.74
C TRP A 1001 -28.01 9.53 -17.38
N LEU A 1002 -28.07 10.85 -17.28
CA LEU A 1002 -27.82 11.65 -16.08
C LEU A 1002 -28.91 12.71 -15.93
N ALA A 1003 -29.43 12.90 -14.72
CA ALA A 1003 -30.29 13.99 -14.34
C ALA A 1003 -29.57 14.90 -13.33
N MET A 1004 -29.49 16.19 -13.64
CA MET A 1004 -29.06 17.26 -12.73
C MET A 1004 -30.30 18.03 -12.30
N VAL A 1005 -30.71 17.90 -11.05
CA VAL A 1005 -31.99 18.43 -10.56
C VAL A 1005 -31.80 19.28 -9.31
N GLY A 1006 -32.75 20.19 -9.11
CA GLY A 1006 -32.85 20.92 -7.85
C GLY A 1006 -33.63 20.14 -6.79
N SER A 1007 -33.78 20.75 -5.62
CA SER A 1007 -34.49 20.15 -4.47
C SER A 1007 -35.96 19.78 -4.74
N ASP A 1008 -36.57 20.31 -5.80
CA ASP A 1008 -37.93 19.97 -6.24
C ASP A 1008 -37.99 18.81 -7.24
N GLY A 1009 -36.84 18.22 -7.59
CA GLY A 1009 -36.74 17.10 -8.53
C GLY A 1009 -36.86 17.49 -10.00
N ALA A 1010 -36.94 18.79 -10.32
CA ALA A 1010 -36.95 19.31 -11.68
C ALA A 1010 -35.54 19.78 -12.09
N GLY A 1011 -35.21 19.70 -13.39
CA GLY A 1011 -33.89 20.08 -13.88
C GLY A 1011 -33.61 19.62 -15.31
N LEU A 1012 -32.36 19.24 -15.55
CA LEU A 1012 -31.85 18.83 -16.85
C LEU A 1012 -31.63 17.32 -16.88
N LEU A 1013 -32.09 16.66 -17.94
CA LEU A 1013 -31.77 15.26 -18.24
C LEU A 1013 -30.88 15.22 -19.49
N ALA A 1014 -29.73 14.59 -19.36
CA ALA A 1014 -28.82 14.22 -20.44
C ALA A 1014 -28.92 12.72 -20.73
N THR A 1015 -29.01 12.33 -22.00
CA THR A 1015 -29.08 10.92 -22.42
C THR A 1015 -28.12 10.67 -23.57
N GLY A 1016 -27.25 9.68 -23.47
CA GLY A 1016 -26.36 9.29 -24.56
C GLY A 1016 -27.08 8.46 -25.62
N GLU A 1017 -26.76 8.66 -26.91
CA GLU A 1017 -27.16 7.69 -27.95
C GLU A 1017 -26.28 6.43 -27.90
N ALA A 1018 -25.05 6.60 -27.40
CA ALA A 1018 -24.19 5.55 -26.88
C ALA A 1018 -23.82 5.90 -25.42
N PRO A 1019 -23.38 4.93 -24.59
CA PRO A 1019 -22.96 5.23 -23.22
C PRO A 1019 -21.88 6.32 -23.17
N LEU A 1020 -22.05 7.28 -22.27
CA LEU A 1020 -21.17 8.41 -22.06
C LEU A 1020 -20.23 8.17 -20.87
N GLU A 1021 -19.18 8.97 -20.79
CA GLU A 1021 -18.55 9.30 -19.51
C GLU A 1021 -19.08 10.66 -19.02
N ILE A 1022 -19.25 10.80 -17.71
CA ILE A 1022 -19.76 12.03 -17.11
C ILE A 1022 -18.94 12.45 -15.89
N ASN A 1023 -18.94 13.76 -15.65
CA ASN A 1023 -18.42 14.36 -14.43
C ASN A 1023 -19.20 15.64 -14.10
N ALA A 1024 -19.60 15.81 -12.84
CA ALA A 1024 -20.21 17.04 -12.34
C ALA A 1024 -19.37 17.57 -11.18
N SER A 1025 -18.95 18.83 -11.26
CA SER A 1025 -18.03 19.44 -10.28
C SER A 1025 -18.27 20.95 -10.15
N HIS A 1026 -17.86 21.54 -9.02
CA HIS A 1026 -17.74 22.99 -8.86
C HIS A 1026 -16.40 23.55 -9.38
N PHE A 1027 -15.58 22.68 -9.97
CA PHE A 1027 -14.27 23.00 -10.53
C PHE A 1027 -14.21 22.62 -12.02
N THR A 1028 -13.53 23.44 -12.81
CA THR A 1028 -13.17 23.10 -14.19
C THR A 1028 -11.85 22.31 -14.19
N PRO A 1029 -11.55 21.56 -15.27
CA PRO A 1029 -10.24 20.93 -15.44
C PRO A 1029 -9.06 21.92 -15.28
N GLU A 1030 -9.26 23.20 -15.60
CA GLU A 1030 -8.23 24.23 -15.48
C GLU A 1030 -7.92 24.59 -14.03
N ASP A 1031 -8.89 24.59 -13.13
CA ASP A 1031 -8.63 24.86 -11.70
C ASP A 1031 -7.80 23.76 -11.06
N LEU A 1032 -8.03 22.52 -11.50
CA LEU A 1032 -7.28 21.33 -11.07
C LEU A 1032 -5.92 21.21 -11.76
N SER A 1033 -5.64 22.03 -12.78
CA SER A 1033 -4.36 22.08 -13.51
C SER A 1033 -3.48 23.27 -13.07
N GLY A 1034 -3.84 23.93 -11.96
CA GLY A 1034 -3.09 25.03 -11.37
C GLY A 1034 -2.09 24.57 -10.29
N ASP A 1035 -1.49 25.54 -9.58
CA ASP A 1035 -0.47 25.29 -8.56
C ASP A 1035 -1.05 24.95 -7.17
N ALA A 1036 -2.34 24.61 -7.09
CA ALA A 1036 -2.98 24.25 -5.84
C ALA A 1036 -2.38 22.93 -5.32
N ARG A 1037 -1.79 23.01 -4.14
CA ARG A 1037 -1.21 21.88 -3.41
C ARG A 1037 -2.25 21.13 -2.59
N HIS A 1038 -3.28 21.83 -2.12
CA HIS A 1038 -4.25 21.33 -1.15
C HIS A 1038 -5.68 21.80 -1.46
N ASP A 1039 -6.68 21.00 -1.10
CA ASP A 1039 -8.11 21.30 -1.35
C ASP A 1039 -8.52 22.68 -0.82
N TYR A 1040 -8.05 23.09 0.36
CA TYR A 1040 -8.41 24.39 0.96
C TYR A 1040 -7.93 25.61 0.15
N GLN A 1041 -7.04 25.41 -0.82
CA GLN A 1041 -6.53 26.46 -1.71
C GLN A 1041 -7.43 26.66 -2.94
N LEU A 1042 -8.39 25.76 -3.17
CA LEU A 1042 -9.37 25.87 -4.24
C LEU A 1042 -10.58 26.68 -3.78
N THR A 1043 -11.19 27.43 -4.70
CA THR A 1043 -12.44 28.17 -4.47
C THR A 1043 -13.55 27.55 -5.32
N PRO A 1044 -14.55 26.89 -4.72
CA PRO A 1044 -15.66 26.30 -5.47
C PRO A 1044 -16.51 27.39 -6.12
N ARG A 1045 -17.11 27.06 -7.27
CA ARG A 1045 -18.07 27.91 -7.97
C ARG A 1045 -19.49 27.68 -7.51
N ASP A 1046 -20.34 28.69 -7.65
CA ASP A 1046 -21.78 28.53 -7.43
C ASP A 1046 -22.42 27.69 -8.56
N GLU A 1047 -21.91 27.78 -9.79
CA GLU A 1047 -22.38 26.96 -10.91
C GLU A 1047 -21.86 25.51 -10.85
N VAL A 1048 -22.59 24.61 -11.52
CA VAL A 1048 -22.12 23.24 -11.77
C VAL A 1048 -21.45 23.18 -13.15
N VAL A 1049 -20.22 22.69 -13.17
CA VAL A 1049 -19.49 22.31 -14.38
C VAL A 1049 -19.82 20.86 -14.70
N LEU A 1050 -20.66 20.67 -15.71
CA LEU A 1050 -21.05 19.33 -16.19
C LEU A 1050 -20.25 18.98 -17.44
N ARG A 1051 -19.51 17.87 -17.41
CA ARG A 1051 -18.85 17.28 -18.57
C ARG A 1051 -19.63 16.08 -19.07
N LEU A 1052 -19.93 16.08 -20.37
CA LEU A 1052 -20.54 14.97 -21.10
C LEU A 1052 -19.54 14.52 -22.17
N ASN A 1053 -18.96 13.35 -21.97
CA ASN A 1053 -17.77 12.91 -22.67
C ASN A 1053 -18.07 11.66 -23.50
N HIS A 1054 -17.45 11.58 -24.69
CA HIS A 1054 -17.31 10.31 -25.39
C HIS A 1054 -16.46 9.36 -24.55
N ARG A 1055 -15.29 9.86 -24.12
CA ARG A 1055 -14.30 9.10 -23.36
C ARG A 1055 -13.20 10.00 -22.79
N GLN A 1056 -12.60 9.56 -21.70
CA GLN A 1056 -11.37 10.08 -21.13
C GLN A 1056 -10.27 9.00 -21.19
N THR A 1057 -9.01 9.40 -21.37
CA THR A 1057 -7.85 8.48 -21.29
C THR A 1057 -7.83 7.77 -19.93
N GLY A 1058 -7.27 6.56 -19.85
CA GLY A 1058 -7.05 5.86 -18.58
C GLY A 1058 -6.23 6.66 -17.56
N VAL A 1059 -6.25 6.25 -16.29
CA VAL A 1059 -5.46 6.87 -15.22
C VAL A 1059 -4.04 6.31 -15.13
N GLY A 1060 -3.78 5.11 -15.67
CA GLY A 1060 -2.47 4.45 -15.56
C GLY A 1060 -2.12 4.10 -14.11
N GLY A 1061 -0.82 3.97 -13.82
CA GLY A 1061 -0.34 3.65 -12.47
C GLY A 1061 0.62 2.47 -12.39
N ASN A 1062 1.25 2.05 -13.50
CA ASN A 1062 2.38 1.11 -13.41
C ASN A 1062 3.51 1.72 -12.57
N ASP A 1063 3.81 3.00 -12.85
CA ASP A 1063 4.58 3.92 -12.01
C ASP A 1063 3.98 5.33 -12.11
N SER A 1064 4.52 6.29 -11.35
CA SER A 1064 4.15 7.71 -11.42
C SER A 1064 5.34 8.62 -11.77
N TRP A 1065 6.29 8.13 -12.56
CA TRP A 1065 7.51 8.88 -12.96
C TRP A 1065 7.98 8.62 -14.40
N GLY A 1066 7.14 7.99 -15.23
CA GLY A 1066 7.42 7.93 -16.67
C GLY A 1066 6.41 7.13 -17.49
N GLN A 1067 5.88 6.04 -16.94
CA GLN A 1067 4.94 5.19 -17.67
C GLN A 1067 3.60 5.90 -17.90
N GLN A 1068 3.04 5.64 -19.08
CA GLN A 1068 1.74 6.15 -19.49
C GLN A 1068 0.67 5.07 -19.29
N PRO A 1069 -0.63 5.41 -19.35
CA PRO A 1069 -1.68 4.41 -19.54
C PRO A 1069 -1.34 3.49 -20.71
N LEU A 1070 -1.80 2.23 -20.67
CA LEU A 1070 -1.63 1.31 -21.79
C LEU A 1070 -2.27 1.91 -23.05
N ASP A 1071 -1.73 1.61 -24.22
CA ASP A 1071 -2.19 2.20 -25.49
C ASP A 1071 -3.67 1.90 -25.78
N THR A 1072 -4.19 0.76 -25.32
CA THR A 1072 -5.62 0.41 -25.37
C THR A 1072 -6.54 1.44 -24.69
N TYR A 1073 -5.98 2.24 -23.78
CA TYR A 1073 -6.69 3.24 -22.97
C TYR A 1073 -6.35 4.68 -23.36
N LYS A 1074 -5.81 4.91 -24.57
CA LYS A 1074 -5.50 6.23 -25.12
C LYS A 1074 -6.43 6.60 -26.28
N LEU A 1075 -6.64 7.90 -26.45
CA LEU A 1075 -7.36 8.47 -27.60
C LEU A 1075 -6.32 9.03 -28.60
N PHE A 1076 -5.96 8.26 -29.62
CA PHE A 1076 -4.95 8.68 -30.60
C PHE A 1076 -5.49 9.76 -31.57
N ALA A 1077 -4.59 10.64 -32.02
CA ALA A 1077 -4.93 11.75 -32.92
C ALA A 1077 -4.88 11.37 -34.42
N ASP A 1078 -4.86 10.08 -34.74
CA ASP A 1078 -4.91 9.54 -36.10
C ASP A 1078 -6.32 9.09 -36.52
N THR A 1079 -7.31 9.28 -35.63
CA THR A 1079 -8.68 8.80 -35.77
C THR A 1079 -9.67 9.94 -35.54
N ASP A 1080 -10.76 9.95 -36.31
CA ASP A 1080 -11.89 10.85 -36.09
C ASP A 1080 -12.78 10.33 -34.96
N TYR A 1081 -13.26 11.24 -34.10
CA TYR A 1081 -14.16 10.90 -33.00
C TYR A 1081 -15.52 11.53 -33.23
N ALA A 1082 -16.58 10.73 -33.10
CA ALA A 1082 -17.96 11.21 -33.16
C ALA A 1082 -18.79 10.60 -32.03
N TYR A 1083 -19.61 11.43 -31.37
CA TYR A 1083 -20.54 10.98 -30.34
C TYR A 1083 -21.71 11.95 -30.20
N SER A 1084 -22.83 11.43 -29.69
CA SER A 1084 -24.08 12.15 -29.63
C SER A 1084 -24.80 11.95 -28.30
N TYR A 1085 -25.42 13.02 -27.81
CA TYR A 1085 -26.27 12.99 -26.63
C TYR A 1085 -27.45 13.94 -26.80
N ARG A 1086 -28.45 13.79 -25.93
CA ARG A 1086 -29.70 14.54 -25.93
C ARG A 1086 -29.88 15.25 -24.60
N LEU A 1087 -30.31 16.49 -24.64
CA LEU A 1087 -30.65 17.32 -23.49
C LEU A 1087 -32.16 17.56 -23.49
N ARG A 1088 -32.81 17.39 -22.34
CA ARG A 1088 -34.24 17.63 -22.19
C ARG A 1088 -34.59 18.22 -20.82
N PRO A 1089 -35.69 18.99 -20.72
CA PRO A 1089 -36.17 19.41 -19.42
C PRO A 1089 -36.78 18.22 -18.69
N LEU A 1090 -36.57 18.19 -17.38
CA LEU A 1090 -37.12 17.19 -16.47
C LEU A 1090 -37.98 17.89 -15.44
N VAL A 1091 -39.24 17.48 -15.27
CA VAL A 1091 -40.15 18.03 -14.26
C VAL A 1091 -40.14 17.22 -12.97
N ASN A 1092 -39.74 15.96 -13.05
CA ASN A 1092 -39.65 15.03 -11.94
C ASN A 1092 -38.56 13.99 -12.23
N VAL A 1093 -37.58 13.86 -11.35
CA VAL A 1093 -36.46 12.92 -11.49
C VAL A 1093 -36.90 11.46 -11.65
N ALA A 1094 -38.05 11.09 -11.08
CA ALA A 1094 -38.60 9.74 -11.23
C ALA A 1094 -38.98 9.38 -12.68
N GLU A 1095 -39.15 10.38 -13.55
CA GLU A 1095 -39.45 10.17 -14.97
C GLU A 1095 -38.19 9.98 -15.82
N ALA A 1096 -36.99 10.13 -15.25
CA ALA A 1096 -35.74 10.19 -16.02
C ALA A 1096 -35.52 8.96 -16.91
N MET A 1097 -35.70 7.76 -16.35
CA MET A 1097 -35.58 6.49 -17.08
C MET A 1097 -36.63 6.36 -18.20
N ALA A 1098 -37.88 6.73 -17.93
CA ALA A 1098 -38.94 6.65 -18.94
C ALA A 1098 -38.74 7.65 -20.08
N LEU A 1099 -38.14 8.79 -19.78
CA LEU A 1099 -37.85 9.85 -20.75
C LEU A 1099 -36.57 9.60 -21.53
N SER A 1100 -35.54 8.98 -20.95
CA SER A 1100 -34.33 8.59 -21.70
C SER A 1100 -34.66 7.62 -22.85
N ARG A 1101 -35.77 6.89 -22.74
CA ARG A 1101 -36.33 5.98 -23.76
C ARG A 1101 -37.40 6.58 -24.65
N LYS A 1102 -37.47 7.90 -24.76
CA LYS A 1102 -38.37 8.58 -25.70
C LYS A 1102 -37.59 9.63 -26.48
N PRO A 1103 -36.55 9.23 -27.23
CA PRO A 1103 -35.84 10.16 -28.10
C PRO A 1103 -36.77 10.61 -29.23
N THR A 1104 -36.72 11.87 -29.59
CA THR A 1104 -37.41 12.35 -30.80
C THR A 1104 -36.70 11.84 -32.05
N ASP A 1105 -37.48 11.37 -33.03
CA ASP A 1105 -37.00 10.91 -34.33
C ASP A 1105 -36.22 12.03 -35.03
N ALA A 1106 -34.96 11.76 -35.35
CA ALA A 1106 -34.06 12.75 -35.93
C ALA A 1106 -34.25 12.79 -37.47
N PRO A 1107 -34.25 13.97 -38.08
CA PRO A 1107 -34.54 14.15 -39.51
C PRO A 1107 -33.43 13.76 -40.47
#